data_AF-A0A5C5X0T8-F1
#
_entry.id   AF-A0A5C5X0T8-F1
#
_cell.length_a   1.000
_cell.length_b   1.000
_cell.length_c   1.000
_cell.angle_alpha   90.00
_cell.angle_beta   90.00
_cell.angle_gamma   90.00
#
_symmetry.space_group_name_H-M   'P 1'
#
loop_
_entity.id
_entity.type
_entity.pdbx_description
1 polymer ?
#
loop_
_entity_poly.entity_id
_entity_poly.type
_entity_poly.pdbx_seq_one_letter_code
_entity_poly.pdbx_strand_id
1 'polypeptide(L)'
;MLTIQARTCLPVIACLIGLVGGSISADELTIKNGIRLSGTAVQVPGLNSATIARNTTIVGRIDAYWMVDDGVRRFFVHRKNVEGDVLEDDDLARLVTFDIPQKRSSRRTGPSLVGGFTSIEPFDRSGWRTVILQSSDRSVPIVQGITQLRPDYVKVEGLTHQWEYCLDTKTIPQDVIRSLIEQVSDPTDVRDRKAIVTFFAQGRMFGQAKQALSEIATDFPDEQAWAETTLTYLEESLAQAAINELDRRREAGQHRLAYSIAQTVSQDRVSASVYRKSQDVVRDYELAIRDRDQVVIMLDMLQAEIEDEQAAALRPLKSQLIDELHYDTIERLTPFLRATQDETLTPDQKLALAYSGWVIGESNAVLELEEAIALWKARFIVLEILRNTNDPVRDDELIEQLQSLEYVGIDRLTTMLSLLPSPLEPPIVQPGVVTQQTINSSDPNEAGTYSVILPPEYSRNSRYPLLVVLRSAGRTCEDEINWWAGDGQNMGWAQRRGYIVISPEYADESETIYDGNTQSHQLVLNAINDIRKRCRIDSDKIFLAGHGMGADLCFDLGMSQPDWFAGIVPITGQCSRICNYYDENAPHTSWYIVSGERDRNTLDANAIPLNSMMSRGHDVIYCDYKARGYESFGEEQERIFEWMQYTQRPALSELSEWEAASLRSSENQFYWVQARGMKDELFPEDIWSSPRPKVFSGRVSPGGTIYVNVPAHGATVWLSPDVLDFSQRCEIRMNSRSRPAYRDFVKPSIRTMLEGFREHGDTKRLYWARIEI
;
A
#
# COMPACT_ATOMS: atom_id res chain seq x y z
N MET A 1 -25.21 74.41 -12.15
CA MET A 1 -23.95 73.91 -11.57
C MET A 1 -24.31 72.96 -10.44
N LEU A 2 -24.37 71.67 -10.76
CA LEU A 2 -24.81 70.59 -9.88
C LEU A 2 -23.91 69.40 -10.24
N THR A 3 -23.08 68.94 -9.30
CA THR A 3 -22.30 67.70 -9.43
C THR A 3 -22.13 67.11 -8.04
N ILE A 4 -23.05 66.23 -7.67
CA ILE A 4 -22.92 65.27 -6.58
C ILE A 4 -22.51 63.96 -7.24
N GLN A 5 -21.30 63.48 -6.96
CA GLN A 5 -20.82 62.17 -7.42
C GLN A 5 -21.46 61.08 -6.55
N ALA A 6 -22.35 60.30 -7.16
CA ALA A 6 -22.84 59.04 -6.60
C ALA A 6 -21.78 57.95 -6.80
N ARG A 7 -21.33 57.32 -5.71
CA ARG A 7 -20.62 56.04 -5.72
C ARG A 7 -21.68 54.94 -5.80
N THR A 8 -21.78 54.29 -6.95
CA THR A 8 -22.56 53.06 -7.14
C THR A 8 -21.78 51.87 -6.58
N CYS A 9 -22.27 51.28 -5.48
CA CYS A 9 -21.94 49.90 -5.12
C CYS A 9 -22.67 48.98 -6.10
N LEU A 10 -21.93 48.19 -6.87
CA LEU A 10 -22.48 47.06 -7.62
C LEU A 10 -22.49 45.83 -6.69
N PRO A 11 -23.61 45.13 -6.53
CA PRO A 11 -23.63 43.85 -5.84
C PRO A 11 -22.87 42.81 -6.68
N VAL A 12 -21.95 42.09 -6.05
CA VAL A 12 -21.34 40.88 -6.61
C VAL A 12 -22.43 39.82 -6.60
N ILE A 13 -22.87 39.41 -7.78
CA ILE A 13 -23.91 38.39 -7.95
C ILE A 13 -23.23 37.03 -7.83
N ALA A 14 -23.57 36.25 -6.80
CA ALA A 14 -23.41 34.79 -6.84
C ALA A 14 -24.30 34.28 -7.99
N CYS A 15 -23.70 34.06 -9.16
CA CYS A 15 -24.43 33.64 -10.35
C CYS A 15 -24.84 32.17 -10.25
N LEU A 16 -26.03 31.92 -9.69
CA LEU A 16 -26.84 30.74 -9.99
C LEU A 16 -27.37 30.87 -11.43
N ILE A 17 -26.51 30.62 -12.42
CA ILE A 17 -26.94 30.54 -13.82
C ILE A 17 -27.16 29.07 -14.18
N GLY A 18 -28.44 28.69 -14.27
CA GLY A 18 -28.87 27.64 -15.17
C GLY A 18 -28.89 28.20 -16.60
N LEU A 19 -27.95 27.76 -17.43
CA LEU A 19 -28.02 27.89 -18.88
C LEU A 19 -27.58 26.57 -19.51
N VAL A 20 -28.51 26.01 -20.28
CA VAL A 20 -28.36 24.81 -21.12
C VAL A 20 -27.18 25.00 -22.07
N GLY A 21 -26.13 24.22 -21.85
CA GLY A 21 -24.97 24.11 -22.73
C GLY A 21 -24.11 22.95 -22.26
N GLY A 22 -24.34 21.76 -22.84
CA GLY A 22 -23.61 20.51 -22.58
C GLY A 22 -23.57 20.10 -21.12
N SER A 23 -24.37 19.12 -20.71
CA SER A 23 -24.16 18.42 -19.44
C SER A 23 -22.71 17.91 -19.43
N ILE A 24 -21.84 18.56 -18.66
CA ILE A 24 -20.55 17.99 -18.28
C ILE A 24 -20.93 16.96 -17.20
N SER A 25 -21.32 15.77 -17.63
CA SER A 25 -21.35 14.61 -16.75
C SER A 25 -19.92 14.33 -16.33
N ALA A 26 -19.71 13.97 -15.07
CA ALA A 26 -18.53 13.20 -14.76
C ALA A 26 -18.73 11.78 -15.23
N ASP A 27 -17.66 11.13 -15.62
CA ASP A 27 -17.64 9.72 -15.95
C ASP A 27 -16.99 8.98 -14.79
N GLU A 28 -17.57 7.87 -14.36
CA GLU A 28 -16.97 6.94 -13.42
C GLU A 28 -16.41 5.74 -14.18
N LEU A 29 -15.10 5.54 -14.06
CA LEU A 29 -14.36 4.43 -14.67
C LEU A 29 -13.85 3.51 -13.57
N THR A 30 -14.29 2.25 -13.60
CA THR A 30 -13.82 1.22 -12.68
C THR A 30 -12.71 0.39 -13.33
N ILE A 31 -11.59 0.26 -12.65
CA ILE A 31 -10.47 -0.59 -13.04
C ILE A 31 -10.73 -2.00 -12.50
N LYS A 32 -10.26 -3.05 -13.18
CA LYS A 32 -10.40 -4.46 -12.78
C LYS A 32 -9.92 -4.80 -11.36
N ASN A 33 -9.07 -3.95 -10.78
CA ASN A 33 -8.61 -4.07 -9.39
C ASN A 33 -9.57 -3.40 -8.37
N GLY A 34 -10.71 -2.87 -8.81
CA GLY A 34 -11.74 -2.24 -7.98
C GLY A 34 -11.59 -0.73 -7.78
N ILE A 35 -10.48 -0.12 -8.23
CA ILE A 35 -10.28 1.33 -8.13
C ILE A 35 -11.25 2.06 -9.07
N ARG A 36 -11.81 3.16 -8.56
CA ARG A 36 -12.72 4.02 -9.33
C ARG A 36 -12.10 5.37 -9.56
N LEU A 37 -12.13 5.81 -10.81
CA LEU A 37 -11.65 7.10 -11.25
C LEU A 37 -12.85 7.91 -11.72
N SER A 38 -13.04 9.09 -11.14
CA SER A 38 -14.14 9.99 -11.47
C SER A 38 -13.60 11.26 -12.14
N GLY A 39 -14.17 11.63 -13.28
CA GLY A 39 -13.74 12.82 -14.04
C GLY A 39 -14.25 12.75 -15.48
N THR A 40 -13.79 13.64 -16.36
CA THR A 40 -14.13 13.53 -17.79
C THR A 40 -13.30 12.42 -18.43
N ALA A 41 -13.94 11.35 -18.91
CA ALA A 41 -13.27 10.21 -19.52
C ALA A 41 -13.22 10.32 -21.05
N VAL A 42 -12.02 10.23 -21.62
CA VAL A 42 -11.82 10.23 -23.08
C VAL A 42 -10.86 9.11 -23.49
N GLN A 43 -11.12 8.52 -24.66
CA GLN A 43 -10.19 7.54 -25.23
C GLN A 43 -9.04 8.24 -25.92
N VAL A 44 -7.82 7.73 -25.71
CA VAL A 44 -6.59 8.31 -26.25
C VAL A 44 -5.64 7.24 -26.81
N PRO A 45 -4.82 7.58 -27.82
CA PRO A 45 -3.97 6.60 -28.53
C PRO A 45 -2.73 6.14 -27.76
N GLY A 46 -2.32 6.83 -26.69
CA GLY A 46 -1.10 6.51 -25.93
C GLY A 46 -0.74 7.54 -24.86
N LEU A 47 0.17 7.15 -23.96
CA LEU A 47 0.71 7.97 -22.88
C LEU A 47 1.89 8.81 -23.39
N ASN A 48 1.65 10.05 -23.86
CA ASN A 48 2.70 11.02 -24.20
C ASN A 48 2.11 12.45 -24.34
N SER A 49 2.99 13.46 -24.38
CA SER A 49 2.60 14.87 -24.48
C SER A 49 1.84 15.20 -25.77
N ALA A 50 2.17 14.53 -26.89
CA ALA A 50 1.50 14.76 -28.18
C ALA A 50 0.05 14.26 -28.19
N THR A 51 -0.24 13.20 -27.43
CA THR A 51 -1.59 12.68 -27.22
C THR A 51 -2.42 13.67 -26.42
N ILE A 52 -1.88 14.19 -25.31
CA ILE A 52 -2.52 15.21 -24.47
C ILE A 52 -2.90 16.44 -25.30
N ALA A 53 -2.00 16.91 -26.16
CA ALA A 53 -2.21 18.11 -26.97
C ALA A 53 -3.31 17.96 -28.03
N ARG A 54 -3.69 16.72 -28.41
CA ARG A 54 -4.61 16.49 -29.53
C ARG A 54 -6.07 16.38 -29.13
N ASN A 55 -6.40 16.13 -27.85
CA ASN A 55 -7.74 16.10 -27.25
C ASN A 55 -8.90 15.67 -28.18
N THR A 56 -8.67 14.70 -29.09
CA THR A 56 -9.61 14.31 -30.14
C THR A 56 -9.52 12.82 -30.39
N THR A 57 -10.70 12.19 -30.46
CA THR A 57 -10.91 10.85 -31.02
C THR A 57 -10.60 10.91 -32.51
N ILE A 58 -9.55 10.24 -32.97
CA ILE A 58 -9.29 10.12 -34.41
C ILE A 58 -10.24 9.05 -34.95
N VAL A 59 -11.28 9.48 -35.67
CA VAL A 59 -12.26 8.58 -36.30
C VAL A 59 -11.54 7.49 -37.11
N GLY A 60 -11.74 6.23 -36.74
CA GLY A 60 -11.15 5.05 -37.38
C GLY A 60 -9.93 4.45 -36.69
N ARG A 61 -9.40 5.06 -35.61
CA ARG A 61 -8.38 4.47 -34.74
C ARG A 61 -9.04 3.88 -33.49
N ILE A 62 -8.72 2.63 -33.17
CA ILE A 62 -9.07 2.05 -31.88
C ILE A 62 -8.07 2.61 -30.87
N ASP A 63 -8.49 3.60 -30.11
CA ASP A 63 -7.70 4.17 -29.04
C ASP A 63 -7.53 3.15 -27.90
N ALA A 64 -6.29 2.97 -27.45
CA ALA A 64 -5.92 1.86 -26.57
C ALA A 64 -6.04 2.20 -25.07
N TYR A 65 -6.21 3.48 -24.73
CA TYR A 65 -6.16 3.98 -23.37
C TYR A 65 -7.40 4.81 -23.05
N TRP A 66 -7.76 4.83 -21.78
CA TRP A 66 -8.65 5.84 -21.21
C TRP A 66 -7.80 6.89 -20.48
N MET A 67 -8.14 8.16 -20.69
CA MET A 67 -7.69 9.29 -19.89
C MET A 67 -8.89 9.83 -19.11
N VAL A 68 -8.78 9.88 -17.77
CA VAL A 68 -9.80 10.47 -16.89
C VAL A 68 -9.24 11.77 -16.31
N ASP A 69 -9.85 12.92 -16.62
CA ASP A 69 -9.46 14.24 -16.11
C ASP A 69 -10.40 14.67 -14.97
N ASP A 70 -9.87 14.74 -13.74
CA ASP A 70 -10.65 15.13 -12.54
C ASP A 70 -10.60 16.64 -12.25
N GLY A 71 -10.02 17.42 -13.16
CA GLY A 71 -9.76 18.85 -13.00
C GLY A 71 -8.36 19.16 -12.49
N VAL A 72 -7.82 18.35 -11.56
CA VAL A 72 -6.50 18.51 -10.93
C VAL A 72 -5.43 17.69 -11.65
N ARG A 73 -5.80 16.47 -12.06
CA ARG A 73 -4.95 15.41 -12.58
C ARG A 73 -5.57 14.80 -13.82
N ARG A 74 -4.75 14.02 -14.52
CA ARG A 74 -5.17 13.08 -15.56
C ARG A 74 -4.68 11.69 -15.20
N PHE A 75 -5.60 10.73 -15.16
CA PHE A 75 -5.27 9.32 -14.98
C PHE A 75 -5.27 8.61 -16.33
N PHE A 76 -4.21 7.88 -16.64
CA PHE A 76 -4.13 7.04 -17.82
C PHE A 76 -4.15 5.58 -17.42
N VAL A 77 -5.08 4.83 -18.02
CA VAL A 77 -5.21 3.39 -17.85
C VAL A 77 -5.43 2.72 -19.20
N HIS A 78 -4.89 1.52 -19.38
CA HIS A 78 -5.10 0.78 -20.63
C HIS A 78 -6.51 0.19 -20.66
N ARG A 79 -7.18 0.23 -21.82
CA ARG A 79 -8.58 -0.25 -21.94
C ARG A 79 -8.80 -1.70 -21.53
N LYS A 80 -7.76 -2.55 -21.63
CA LYS A 80 -7.83 -3.96 -21.18
C LYS A 80 -7.96 -4.09 -19.67
N ASN A 81 -7.64 -3.05 -18.90
CA ASN A 81 -7.67 -3.06 -17.44
C ASN A 81 -8.92 -2.39 -16.89
N VAL A 82 -9.80 -1.87 -17.74
CA VAL A 82 -11.08 -1.29 -17.36
C VAL A 82 -12.13 -2.38 -17.25
N GLU A 83 -12.96 -2.29 -16.23
CA GLU A 83 -14.09 -3.18 -15.99
C GLU A 83 -15.41 -2.49 -16.38
N GLY A 84 -16.24 -3.20 -17.13
CA GLY A 84 -17.57 -2.71 -17.52
C GLY A 84 -17.57 -1.52 -18.47
N ASP A 85 -18.74 -0.89 -18.56
CA ASP A 85 -18.96 0.35 -19.31
C ASP A 85 -18.69 1.56 -18.40
N VAL A 86 -18.32 2.68 -19.01
CA VAL A 86 -18.16 3.97 -18.31
C VAL A 86 -19.54 4.49 -17.91
N LEU A 87 -19.71 4.86 -16.64
CA LEU A 87 -20.98 5.34 -16.10
C LEU A 87 -21.03 6.86 -16.07
N GLU A 88 -22.14 7.44 -16.53
CA GLU A 88 -22.40 8.88 -16.37
C GLU A 88 -22.79 9.17 -14.90
N ASP A 89 -21.98 9.98 -14.22
CA ASP A 89 -22.19 10.56 -12.90
C ASP A 89 -22.57 12.06 -13.03
N ASP A 90 -23.86 12.34 -12.82
CA ASP A 90 -24.44 13.69 -12.86
C ASP A 90 -24.07 14.57 -11.64
N ASP A 91 -23.47 14.02 -10.58
CA ASP A 91 -23.32 14.73 -9.31
C ASP A 91 -22.17 15.77 -9.31
N LEU A 92 -21.10 15.58 -10.10
CA LEU A 92 -20.01 16.57 -10.19
C LEU A 92 -20.44 17.88 -10.87
N ALA A 93 -21.49 17.86 -11.70
CA ALA A 93 -22.06 19.07 -12.31
C ALA A 93 -22.80 19.98 -11.32
N ARG A 94 -23.08 19.51 -10.09
CA ARG A 94 -23.89 20.19 -9.07
C ARG A 94 -23.07 20.78 -7.91
N LEU A 95 -21.74 20.74 -7.99
CA LEU A 95 -20.87 21.23 -6.93
C LEU A 95 -20.94 22.75 -6.78
N VAL A 96 -21.05 23.22 -5.54
CA VAL A 96 -21.05 24.66 -5.23
C VAL A 96 -19.70 25.25 -5.63
N THR A 97 -19.72 26.39 -6.32
CA THR A 97 -18.50 27.07 -6.77
C THR A 97 -18.50 28.52 -6.30
N PHE A 98 -17.38 28.98 -5.76
CA PHE A 98 -17.14 30.40 -5.45
C PHE A 98 -16.01 30.93 -6.32
N ASP A 99 -16.30 31.95 -7.13
CA ASP A 99 -15.27 32.66 -7.89
C ASP A 99 -14.66 33.77 -7.01
N ILE A 100 -13.34 33.77 -6.90
CA ILE A 100 -12.57 34.69 -6.06
C ILE A 100 -11.90 35.73 -6.95
N PRO A 101 -12.35 37.00 -6.96
CA PRO A 101 -11.77 38.02 -7.83
C PRO A 101 -10.33 38.35 -7.44
N GLN A 102 -9.38 38.10 -8.36
CA GLN A 102 -7.97 38.42 -8.16
C GLN A 102 -7.47 39.50 -9.12
N LYS A 103 -6.59 40.38 -8.63
CA LYS A 103 -5.93 41.40 -9.46
C LYS A 103 -4.55 40.90 -9.91
N ARG A 104 -4.42 40.64 -11.21
CA ARG A 104 -3.11 40.31 -11.82
C ARG A 104 -2.22 41.55 -11.87
N SER A 105 -1.00 41.45 -11.35
CA SER A 105 -0.02 42.54 -11.32
C SER A 105 0.88 42.54 -12.56
N SER A 106 1.09 41.39 -13.20
CA SER A 106 1.76 41.27 -14.50
C SER A 106 1.37 39.98 -15.24
N ARG A 107 1.72 39.87 -16.52
CA ARG A 107 1.46 38.70 -17.38
C ARG A 107 2.74 38.19 -18.05
N ARG A 108 3.83 38.08 -17.28
CA ARG A 108 5.08 37.51 -17.80
C ARG A 108 4.83 36.06 -18.22
N THR A 109 5.60 35.57 -19.20
CA THR A 109 5.54 34.15 -19.57
C THR A 109 5.83 33.28 -18.35
N GLY A 110 5.00 32.26 -18.10
CA GLY A 110 5.21 31.34 -16.99
C GLY A 110 6.25 30.26 -17.30
N PRO A 111 6.62 29.47 -16.28
CA PRO A 111 7.59 28.40 -16.41
C PRO A 111 7.02 27.25 -17.26
N SER A 112 7.71 26.87 -18.34
CA SER A 112 7.37 25.68 -19.13
C SER A 112 7.82 24.38 -18.45
N LEU A 113 8.90 24.44 -17.67
CA LEU A 113 9.38 23.39 -16.79
C LEU A 113 9.39 23.92 -15.35
N VAL A 114 8.91 23.10 -14.41
CA VAL A 114 8.82 23.43 -12.99
C VAL A 114 9.61 22.37 -12.24
N GLY A 115 10.84 22.70 -11.84
CA GLY A 115 11.64 21.87 -10.95
C GLY A 115 11.18 21.98 -9.49
N GLY A 116 12.04 21.54 -8.56
CA GLY A 116 11.76 21.68 -7.13
C GLY A 116 11.63 23.14 -6.70
N PHE A 117 10.76 23.39 -5.73
CA PHE A 117 10.59 24.71 -5.12
C PHE A 117 11.68 24.95 -4.07
N THR A 118 12.28 26.15 -4.07
CA THR A 118 13.14 26.59 -2.97
C THR A 118 12.31 26.98 -1.74
N SER A 119 11.14 27.56 -1.98
CA SER A 119 10.18 27.90 -0.93
C SER A 119 8.77 27.97 -1.51
N ILE A 120 7.79 27.56 -0.71
CA ILE A 120 6.36 27.72 -0.96
C ILE A 120 5.79 28.39 0.29
N GLU A 121 5.40 29.66 0.19
CA GLU A 121 4.69 30.31 1.28
C GLU A 121 3.26 29.75 1.40
N PRO A 122 2.70 29.65 2.63
CA PRO A 122 1.28 29.36 2.80
C PRO A 122 0.40 30.40 2.13
N PHE A 123 -0.82 30.01 1.76
CA PHE A 123 -1.83 30.98 1.34
C PHE A 123 -2.23 31.88 2.51
N ASP A 124 -2.30 33.19 2.27
CA ASP A 124 -2.87 34.13 3.21
C ASP A 124 -4.41 34.16 3.12
N ARG A 125 -5.03 34.98 3.97
CA ARG A 125 -6.49 35.15 4.04
C ARG A 125 -7.13 35.75 2.77
N SER A 126 -6.34 36.33 1.88
CA SER A 126 -6.76 36.84 0.57
C SER A 126 -6.55 35.80 -0.54
N GLY A 127 -6.07 34.61 -0.17
CA GLY A 127 -5.74 33.52 -1.08
C GLY A 127 -4.46 33.79 -1.88
N TRP A 128 -3.57 34.65 -1.41
CA TRP A 128 -2.29 34.92 -2.06
C TRP A 128 -1.16 34.09 -1.44
N ARG A 129 -0.22 33.66 -2.26
CA ARG A 129 1.06 33.10 -1.80
C ARG A 129 2.20 33.46 -2.75
N THR A 130 3.43 33.40 -2.26
CA THR A 130 4.62 33.44 -3.12
C THR A 130 5.24 32.05 -3.18
N VAL A 131 5.57 31.61 -4.39
CA VAL A 131 6.42 30.43 -4.61
C VAL A 131 7.73 30.86 -5.25
N ILE A 132 8.83 30.25 -4.85
CA ILE A 132 10.15 30.55 -5.36
C ILE A 132 10.66 29.34 -6.13
N LEU A 133 10.78 29.49 -7.45
CA LEU A 133 11.34 28.49 -8.34
C LEU A 133 12.84 28.71 -8.51
N GLN A 134 13.60 27.62 -8.58
CA GLN A 134 15.00 27.67 -8.97
C GLN A 134 15.13 27.43 -10.48
N SER A 135 15.60 28.43 -11.23
CA SER A 135 15.83 28.34 -12.67
C SER A 135 17.23 28.83 -13.02
N SER A 136 18.12 27.90 -13.43
CA SER A 136 19.44 28.19 -14.04
C SER A 136 20.15 29.40 -13.40
N ASP A 137 20.50 29.24 -12.12
CA ASP A 137 21.19 30.19 -11.21
C ASP A 137 20.41 31.42 -10.73
N ARG A 138 19.10 31.51 -10.99
CA ARG A 138 18.24 32.59 -10.48
C ARG A 138 17.00 32.05 -9.78
N SER A 139 16.72 32.60 -8.60
CA SER A 139 15.46 32.37 -7.91
C SER A 139 14.38 33.29 -8.50
N VAL A 140 13.29 32.69 -8.97
CA VAL A 140 12.18 33.40 -9.62
C VAL A 140 10.97 33.38 -8.68
N PRO A 141 10.65 34.50 -8.00
CA PRO A 141 9.44 34.59 -7.19
C PRO A 141 8.20 34.75 -8.08
N ILE A 142 7.21 33.90 -7.87
CA ILE A 142 5.92 33.95 -8.53
C ILE A 142 4.85 34.13 -7.47
N VAL A 143 4.08 35.22 -7.59
CA VAL A 143 2.92 35.45 -6.73
C VAL A 143 1.73 34.73 -7.38
N GLN A 144 1.03 33.95 -6.57
CA GLN A 144 -0.14 33.17 -6.97
C GLN A 144 -1.36 33.62 -6.17
N GLY A 145 -2.54 33.44 -6.75
CA GLY A 145 -3.83 33.74 -6.13
C GLY A 145 -4.83 32.63 -6.37
N ILE A 146 -5.61 32.28 -5.35
CA ILE A 146 -6.79 31.42 -5.50
C ILE A 146 -7.87 32.22 -6.22
N THR A 147 -8.36 31.70 -7.34
CA THR A 147 -9.34 32.35 -8.21
C THR A 147 -10.69 31.66 -8.24
N GLN A 148 -10.75 30.40 -7.80
CA GLN A 148 -11.99 29.65 -7.69
C GLN A 148 -11.86 28.62 -6.56
N LEU A 149 -12.95 28.43 -5.81
CA LEU A 149 -13.11 27.39 -4.81
C LEU A 149 -14.25 26.46 -5.23
N ARG A 150 -13.97 25.16 -5.25
CA ARG A 150 -14.96 24.07 -5.28
C ARG A 150 -14.69 23.10 -4.13
N PRO A 151 -15.67 22.26 -3.74
CA PRO A 151 -15.49 21.28 -2.68
C PRO A 151 -14.38 20.26 -2.94
N ASP A 152 -14.14 19.91 -4.21
CA ASP A 152 -13.17 18.93 -4.67
C ASP A 152 -11.79 19.54 -4.95
N TYR A 153 -11.74 20.69 -5.65
CA TYR A 153 -10.49 21.39 -5.95
C TYR A 153 -10.57 22.92 -5.82
N VAL A 154 -9.40 23.56 -5.74
CA VAL A 154 -9.25 25.02 -5.85
C VAL A 154 -8.42 25.37 -7.08
N LYS A 155 -8.79 26.45 -7.78
CA LYS A 155 -8.05 26.96 -8.94
C LYS A 155 -7.03 28.01 -8.51
N VAL A 156 -5.78 27.81 -8.87
CA VAL A 156 -4.66 28.71 -8.54
C VAL A 156 -4.12 29.33 -9.82
N GLU A 157 -4.00 30.66 -9.84
CA GLU A 157 -3.44 31.41 -10.97
C GLU A 157 -2.21 32.22 -10.53
N GLY A 158 -1.21 32.30 -11.40
CA GLY A 158 -0.10 33.23 -11.27
C GLY A 158 -0.56 34.67 -11.50
N LEU A 159 -0.42 35.51 -10.46
CA LEU A 159 -0.72 36.94 -10.52
C LEU A 159 0.40 37.74 -11.18
N THR A 160 1.63 37.19 -11.22
CA THR A 160 2.78 37.78 -11.91
C THR A 160 3.19 37.08 -13.20
N HIS A 161 2.87 35.78 -13.35
CA HIS A 161 3.29 34.95 -14.47
C HIS A 161 2.12 34.13 -15.01
N GLN A 162 2.15 33.78 -16.31
CA GLN A 162 1.14 32.94 -16.95
C GLN A 162 1.29 31.48 -16.52
N TRP A 163 0.65 31.12 -15.42
CA TRP A 163 0.64 29.77 -14.88
C TRP A 163 -0.67 29.54 -14.14
N GLU A 164 -1.34 28.43 -14.46
CA GLU A 164 -2.64 28.08 -13.92
C GLU A 164 -2.66 26.57 -13.68
N TYR A 165 -3.20 26.14 -12.54
CA TYR A 165 -3.39 24.74 -12.17
C TYR A 165 -4.41 24.64 -11.02
N CYS A 166 -4.77 23.42 -10.64
CA CYS A 166 -5.65 23.15 -9.52
C CYS A 166 -4.92 22.41 -8.39
N LEU A 167 -5.43 22.53 -7.17
CA LEU A 167 -5.01 21.79 -5.97
C LEU A 167 -6.24 21.10 -5.37
N ASP A 168 -6.08 19.95 -4.70
CA ASP A 168 -7.19 19.36 -3.96
C ASP A 168 -7.59 20.33 -2.82
N THR A 169 -8.89 20.58 -2.62
CA THR A 169 -9.36 21.58 -1.65
C THR A 169 -8.91 21.27 -0.21
N LYS A 170 -8.75 19.98 0.11
CA LYS A 170 -8.22 19.50 1.39
C LYS A 170 -6.79 19.96 1.71
N THR A 171 -6.03 20.46 0.71
CA THR A 171 -4.67 20.98 0.91
C THR A 171 -4.64 22.43 1.39
N ILE A 172 -5.77 23.14 1.35
CA ILE A 172 -5.87 24.54 1.77
C ILE A 172 -6.30 24.62 3.24
N PRO A 173 -5.63 25.45 4.07
CA PRO A 173 -6.05 25.65 5.45
C PRO A 173 -7.51 26.10 5.55
N GLN A 174 -8.24 25.54 6.51
CA GLN A 174 -9.68 25.75 6.63
C GLN A 174 -10.05 27.21 6.92
N ASP A 175 -9.21 27.93 7.67
CA ASP A 175 -9.39 29.35 7.95
C ASP A 175 -9.21 30.22 6.70
N VAL A 176 -8.31 29.84 5.79
CA VAL A 176 -8.15 30.48 4.48
C VAL A 176 -9.37 30.25 3.61
N ILE A 177 -9.84 28.99 3.49
CA ILE A 177 -11.07 28.66 2.73
C ILE A 177 -12.24 29.49 3.25
N ARG A 178 -12.46 29.50 4.57
CA ARG A 178 -13.55 30.25 5.19
C ARG A 178 -13.45 31.75 4.89
N SER A 179 -12.27 32.34 5.08
CA SER A 179 -12.03 33.77 4.81
C SER A 179 -12.32 34.14 3.35
N LEU A 180 -11.92 33.29 2.41
CA LEU A 180 -12.15 33.52 0.98
C LEU A 180 -13.64 33.46 0.63
N ILE A 181 -14.36 32.47 1.14
CA ILE A 181 -15.81 32.33 0.92
C ILE A 181 -16.56 33.53 1.52
N GLU A 182 -16.20 33.95 2.74
CA GLU A 182 -16.81 35.10 3.41
C GLU A 182 -16.57 36.43 2.66
N GLN A 183 -15.44 36.61 1.98
CA GLN A 183 -15.14 37.81 1.20
C GLN A 183 -16.03 37.98 -0.03
N VAL A 184 -16.57 36.89 -0.56
CA VAL A 184 -17.38 36.88 -1.80
C VAL A 184 -18.86 36.56 -1.56
N SER A 185 -19.26 36.40 -0.31
CA SER A 185 -20.64 36.06 0.09
C SER A 185 -21.28 37.22 0.86
N ASP A 186 -22.59 37.42 0.70
CA ASP A 186 -23.36 38.36 1.52
C ASP A 186 -23.84 37.68 2.82
N PRO A 187 -23.39 38.11 4.02
CA PRO A 187 -23.81 37.50 5.27
C PRO A 187 -25.31 37.69 5.56
N THR A 188 -25.97 38.63 4.89
CA THR A 188 -27.41 38.90 5.03
C THR A 188 -28.27 38.13 4.04
N ASP A 189 -27.68 37.49 3.02
CA ASP A 189 -28.40 36.63 2.08
C ASP A 189 -28.37 35.17 2.55
N VAL A 190 -29.55 34.66 2.93
CA VAL A 190 -29.74 33.27 3.36
C VAL A 190 -29.25 32.25 2.32
N ARG A 191 -29.33 32.56 1.02
CA ARG A 191 -28.91 31.65 -0.06
C ARG A 191 -27.41 31.46 -0.07
N ASP A 192 -26.67 32.55 0.08
CA ASP A 192 -25.21 32.51 0.19
C ASP A 192 -24.80 31.69 1.42
N ARG A 193 -25.43 31.95 2.58
CA ARG A 193 -25.18 31.19 3.81
C ARG A 193 -25.43 29.68 3.64
N LYS A 194 -26.53 29.29 2.99
CA LYS A 194 -26.82 27.88 2.64
C LYS A 194 -25.79 27.28 1.69
N ALA A 195 -25.27 28.07 0.74
CA ALA A 195 -24.21 27.64 -0.17
C ALA A 195 -22.91 27.33 0.59
N ILE A 196 -22.57 28.12 1.62
CA ILE A 196 -21.41 27.87 2.51
C ILE A 196 -21.55 26.53 3.22
N VAL A 197 -22.71 26.25 3.83
CA VAL A 197 -22.96 24.95 4.49
C VAL A 197 -22.85 23.81 3.48
N THR A 198 -23.43 23.98 2.29
CA THR A 198 -23.41 22.96 1.23
C THR A 198 -21.99 22.71 0.73
N PHE A 199 -21.18 23.75 0.55
CA PHE A 199 -19.78 23.63 0.15
C PHE A 199 -18.97 22.80 1.15
N PHE A 200 -19.07 23.12 2.44
CA PHE A 200 -18.37 22.36 3.47
C PHE A 200 -18.89 20.93 3.60
N ALA A 201 -20.20 20.70 3.43
CA ALA A 201 -20.79 19.37 3.43
C ALA A 201 -20.30 18.52 2.24
N GLN A 202 -20.31 19.07 1.02
CA GLN A 202 -19.81 18.43 -0.19
C GLN A 202 -18.30 18.14 -0.09
N GLY A 203 -17.54 19.02 0.56
CA GLY A 203 -16.10 18.85 0.80
C GLY A 203 -15.74 17.93 1.97
N ARG A 204 -16.74 17.26 2.58
CA ARG A 204 -16.59 16.42 3.79
C ARG A 204 -15.99 17.15 5.00
N MET A 205 -16.12 18.48 5.04
CA MET A 205 -15.72 19.36 6.14
C MET A 205 -16.90 19.52 7.12
N PHE A 206 -17.36 18.40 7.70
CA PHE A 206 -18.62 18.35 8.45
C PHE A 206 -18.64 19.27 9.68
N GLY A 207 -17.50 19.45 10.35
CA GLY A 207 -17.39 20.38 11.50
C GLY A 207 -17.68 21.84 11.10
N GLN A 208 -17.13 22.27 9.97
CA GLN A 208 -17.30 23.61 9.41
C GLN A 208 -18.74 23.79 8.89
N ALA A 209 -19.29 22.76 8.25
CA ALA A 209 -20.69 22.75 7.84
C ALA A 209 -21.64 22.93 9.05
N LYS A 210 -21.41 22.21 10.15
CA LYS A 210 -22.19 22.32 11.40
C LYS A 210 -22.06 23.71 12.04
N GLN A 211 -20.86 24.28 12.03
CA GLN A 211 -20.65 25.64 12.54
C GLN A 211 -21.40 26.68 11.69
N ALA A 212 -21.27 26.63 10.37
CA ALA A 212 -22.00 27.56 9.49
C ALA A 212 -23.52 27.37 9.62
N LEU A 213 -23.98 26.14 9.83
CA LEU A 213 -25.40 25.82 10.03
C LEU A 213 -25.98 26.38 11.33
N SER A 214 -25.22 26.35 12.43
CA SER A 214 -25.68 26.91 13.71
C SER A 214 -25.79 28.43 13.68
N GLU A 215 -24.90 29.09 12.93
CA GLU A 215 -24.99 30.52 12.65
C GLU A 215 -26.28 30.84 11.86
N ILE A 216 -26.62 30.06 10.82
CA ILE A 216 -27.88 30.23 10.07
C ILE A 216 -29.11 30.06 10.96
N ALA A 217 -29.14 29.03 11.81
CA ALA A 217 -30.26 28.80 12.71
C ALA A 217 -30.48 29.95 13.72
N THR A 218 -29.42 30.71 14.01
CA THR A 218 -29.46 31.88 14.89
C THR A 218 -29.90 33.13 14.13
N ASP A 219 -29.30 33.39 12.97
CA ASP A 219 -29.48 34.63 12.21
C ASP A 219 -30.78 34.63 11.37
N PHE A 220 -31.27 33.45 10.99
CA PHE A 220 -32.46 33.26 10.14
C PHE A 220 -33.45 32.26 10.78
N PRO A 221 -34.28 32.69 11.75
CA PRO A 221 -35.21 31.81 12.46
C PRO A 221 -36.21 31.06 11.56
N ASP A 222 -36.57 31.63 10.41
CA ASP A 222 -37.48 31.01 9.44
C ASP A 222 -36.88 29.76 8.77
N GLU A 223 -35.56 29.56 8.85
CA GLU A 223 -34.85 28.44 8.24
C GLU A 223 -34.61 27.27 9.19
N GLN A 224 -35.23 27.26 10.37
CA GLN A 224 -35.05 26.20 11.37
C GLN A 224 -35.34 24.79 10.81
N ALA A 225 -36.39 24.62 10.01
CA ALA A 225 -36.73 23.32 9.44
C ALA A 225 -35.64 22.80 8.46
N TRP A 226 -35.09 23.70 7.65
CA TRP A 226 -33.96 23.36 6.77
C TRP A 226 -32.70 23.07 7.60
N ALA A 227 -32.44 23.85 8.64
CA ALA A 227 -31.30 23.65 9.53
C ALA A 227 -31.37 22.31 10.26
N GLU A 228 -32.55 21.91 10.76
CA GLU A 228 -32.76 20.62 11.41
C GLU A 228 -32.54 19.45 10.46
N THR A 229 -33.10 19.52 9.24
CA THR A 229 -32.93 18.49 8.21
C THR A 229 -31.45 18.35 7.81
N THR A 230 -30.77 19.47 7.59
CA THR A 230 -29.36 19.50 7.21
C THR A 230 -28.47 18.99 8.34
N LEU A 231 -28.78 19.33 9.60
CA LEU A 231 -28.04 18.83 10.74
C LEU A 231 -28.14 17.30 10.83
N THR A 232 -29.34 16.73 10.63
CA THR A 232 -29.50 15.26 10.57
C THR A 232 -28.64 14.63 9.46
N TYR A 233 -28.61 15.21 8.26
CA TYR A 233 -27.73 14.74 7.18
C TYR A 233 -26.24 14.81 7.55
N LEU A 234 -25.81 15.88 8.20
CA LEU A 234 -24.41 16.07 8.63
C LEU A 234 -24.01 15.09 9.73
N GLU A 235 -24.87 14.85 10.71
CA GLU A 235 -24.62 13.86 11.77
C GLU A 235 -24.57 12.43 11.20
N GLU A 236 -25.48 12.07 10.29
CA GLU A 236 -25.44 10.78 9.59
C GLU A 236 -24.14 10.60 8.81
N SER A 237 -23.72 11.63 8.06
CA SER A 237 -22.49 11.59 7.26
C SER A 237 -21.23 11.48 8.13
N LEU A 238 -21.20 12.19 9.26
CA LEU A 238 -20.11 12.11 10.24
C LEU A 238 -20.06 10.71 10.89
N ALA A 239 -21.22 10.17 11.27
CA ALA A 239 -21.30 8.83 11.84
C ALA A 239 -20.86 7.76 10.82
N GLN A 240 -21.25 7.87 9.55
CA GLN A 240 -20.79 6.97 8.50
C GLN A 240 -19.28 7.08 8.27
N ALA A 241 -18.70 8.30 8.28
CA ALA A 241 -17.26 8.49 8.19
C ALA A 241 -16.52 7.87 9.40
N ALA A 242 -17.08 7.97 10.60
CA ALA A 242 -16.56 7.33 11.80
C ALA A 242 -16.62 5.80 11.71
N ILE A 243 -17.71 5.22 11.17
CA ILE A 243 -17.81 3.79 10.89
C ILE A 243 -16.76 3.33 9.88
N ASN A 244 -16.57 4.08 8.78
CA ASN A 244 -15.56 3.74 7.78
C ASN A 244 -14.14 3.79 8.38
N GLU A 245 -13.87 4.76 9.25
CA GLU A 245 -12.61 4.81 9.99
C GLU A 245 -12.47 3.64 10.96
N LEU A 246 -13.52 3.32 11.71
CA LEU A 246 -13.56 2.18 12.64
C LEU A 246 -13.25 0.87 11.91
N ASP A 247 -13.85 0.62 10.75
CA ASP A 247 -13.59 -0.59 9.96
C ASP A 247 -12.12 -0.65 9.53
N ARG A 248 -11.56 0.47 9.04
CA ARG A 248 -10.13 0.58 8.70
C ARG A 248 -9.22 0.29 9.91
N ARG A 249 -9.59 0.77 11.10
CA ARG A 249 -8.83 0.49 12.33
C ARG A 249 -8.89 -0.98 12.71
N ARG A 250 -10.04 -1.64 12.54
CA ARG A 250 -10.18 -3.10 12.76
C ARG A 250 -9.28 -3.88 11.81
N GLU A 251 -9.35 -3.58 10.52
CA GLU A 251 -8.52 -4.22 9.49
C GLU A 251 -7.02 -4.01 9.74
N ALA A 252 -6.64 -2.87 10.32
CA ALA A 252 -5.27 -2.54 10.70
C ALA A 252 -4.80 -3.18 12.03
N GLY A 253 -5.63 -3.99 12.71
CA GLY A 253 -5.33 -4.56 14.03
C GLY A 253 -5.35 -3.56 15.19
N GLN A 254 -5.93 -2.38 14.98
CA GLN A 254 -5.98 -1.26 15.95
C GLN A 254 -7.27 -1.32 16.76
N HIS A 255 -7.44 -2.38 17.53
CA HIS A 255 -8.70 -2.71 18.19
C HIS A 255 -9.11 -1.70 19.25
N ARG A 256 -8.17 -1.18 20.04
CA ARG A 256 -8.49 -0.20 21.09
C ARG A 256 -8.92 1.13 20.47
N LEU A 257 -8.29 1.57 19.37
CA LEU A 257 -8.74 2.74 18.60
C LEU A 257 -10.10 2.51 17.94
N ALA A 258 -10.35 1.33 17.35
CA ALA A 258 -11.66 1.00 16.78
C ALA A 258 -12.76 1.00 17.85
N TYR A 259 -12.48 0.41 19.02
CA TYR A 259 -13.38 0.38 20.16
C TYR A 259 -13.70 1.80 20.68
N SER A 260 -12.70 2.67 20.80
CA SER A 260 -12.92 4.05 21.25
C SER A 260 -13.79 4.83 20.27
N ILE A 261 -13.58 4.69 18.96
CA ILE A 261 -14.44 5.31 17.93
C ILE A 261 -15.87 4.78 18.07
N ALA A 262 -16.06 3.47 18.22
CA ALA A 262 -17.38 2.85 18.34
C ALA A 262 -18.20 3.42 19.51
N GLN A 263 -17.54 3.70 20.63
CA GLN A 263 -18.17 4.28 21.83
C GLN A 263 -18.63 5.73 21.64
N THR A 264 -18.09 6.46 20.67
CA THR A 264 -18.46 7.87 20.43
C THR A 264 -19.71 8.06 19.57
N VAL A 265 -20.16 7.03 18.86
CA VAL A 265 -21.31 7.13 17.95
C VAL A 265 -22.61 7.19 18.76
N SER A 266 -23.29 8.34 18.71
CA SER A 266 -24.58 8.56 19.35
C SER A 266 -25.74 8.02 18.51
N GLN A 267 -26.84 7.62 19.16
CA GLN A 267 -28.09 7.28 18.47
C GLN A 267 -28.80 8.54 17.94
N ASP A 268 -28.54 9.71 18.52
CA ASP A 268 -29.22 10.95 18.16
C ASP A 268 -28.95 11.33 16.71
N ARG A 269 -30.02 11.57 15.93
CA ARG A 269 -29.99 11.96 14.50
C ARG A 269 -29.20 11.03 13.57
N VAL A 270 -28.96 9.78 13.98
CA VAL A 270 -28.27 8.76 13.18
C VAL A 270 -29.22 7.60 12.87
N SER A 271 -29.07 6.98 11.70
CA SER A 271 -29.87 5.83 11.29
C SER A 271 -29.65 4.64 12.23
N ALA A 272 -30.72 3.86 12.43
CA ALA A 272 -30.66 2.66 13.27
C ALA A 272 -29.63 1.64 12.77
N SER A 273 -29.31 1.65 11.46
CA SER A 273 -28.31 0.78 10.85
C SER A 273 -26.89 1.17 11.30
N VAL A 274 -26.53 2.45 11.17
CA VAL A 274 -25.20 2.96 11.55
C VAL A 274 -24.98 2.81 13.06
N TYR A 275 -25.98 3.17 13.87
CA TYR A 275 -25.88 3.01 15.33
C TYR A 275 -25.74 1.54 15.73
N ARG A 276 -26.53 0.63 15.14
CA ARG A 276 -26.43 -0.81 15.43
C ARG A 276 -25.06 -1.36 15.09
N LYS A 277 -24.48 -0.99 13.94
CA LYS A 277 -23.14 -1.43 13.57
C LYS A 277 -22.09 -1.04 14.63
N SER A 278 -22.18 0.17 15.16
CA SER A 278 -21.30 0.61 16.25
C SER A 278 -21.48 -0.24 17.53
N GLN A 279 -22.73 -0.50 17.91
CA GLN A 279 -23.05 -1.32 19.09
C GLN A 279 -22.64 -2.78 18.93
N ASP A 280 -22.77 -3.35 17.72
CA ASP A 280 -22.27 -4.68 17.42
C ASP A 280 -20.75 -4.75 17.64
N VAL A 281 -19.99 -3.75 17.18
CA VAL A 281 -18.53 -3.70 17.42
C VAL A 281 -18.19 -3.57 18.90
N VAL A 282 -18.89 -2.72 19.66
CA VAL A 282 -18.70 -2.65 21.12
C VAL A 282 -18.94 -4.01 21.77
N ARG A 283 -20.05 -4.68 21.43
CA ARG A 283 -20.39 -6.00 21.95
C ARG A 283 -19.33 -7.05 21.59
N ASP A 284 -18.87 -7.07 20.34
CA ASP A 284 -17.87 -8.04 19.87
C ASP A 284 -16.57 -7.92 20.67
N TYR A 285 -16.12 -6.70 20.96
CA TYR A 285 -14.94 -6.47 21.80
C TYR A 285 -15.16 -6.86 23.26
N GLU A 286 -16.31 -6.55 23.84
CA GLU A 286 -16.64 -6.98 25.21
C GLU A 286 -16.71 -8.51 25.33
N LEU A 287 -17.23 -9.20 24.31
CA LEU A 287 -17.25 -10.66 24.24
C LEU A 287 -15.82 -11.22 24.17
N ALA A 288 -14.97 -10.68 23.29
CA ALA A 288 -13.59 -11.13 23.18
C ALA A 288 -12.79 -10.95 24.48
N ILE A 289 -13.03 -9.87 25.24
CA ILE A 289 -12.44 -9.68 26.58
C ILE A 289 -12.91 -10.78 27.54
N ARG A 290 -14.22 -11.07 27.57
CA ARG A 290 -14.78 -12.12 28.43
C ARG A 290 -14.24 -13.50 28.05
N ASP A 291 -14.18 -13.81 26.77
CA ASP A 291 -13.66 -15.07 26.26
C ASP A 291 -12.18 -15.24 26.64
N ARG A 292 -11.38 -14.17 26.55
CA ARG A 292 -9.97 -14.18 27.01
C ARG A 292 -9.87 -14.52 28.49
N ASP A 293 -10.66 -13.86 29.33
CA ASP A 293 -10.66 -14.12 30.77
C ASP A 293 -11.13 -15.54 31.09
N GLN A 294 -12.15 -16.04 30.37
CA GLN A 294 -12.62 -17.41 30.48
C GLN A 294 -11.54 -18.42 30.07
N VAL A 295 -10.82 -18.19 28.98
CA VAL A 295 -9.70 -19.06 28.55
C VAL A 295 -8.68 -19.21 29.66
N VAL A 296 -8.24 -18.10 30.26
CA VAL A 296 -7.22 -18.13 31.33
C VAL A 296 -7.70 -18.96 32.52
N ILE A 297 -8.93 -18.73 32.97
CA ILE A 297 -9.51 -19.47 34.11
C ILE A 297 -9.68 -20.95 33.79
N MET A 298 -10.20 -21.29 32.60
CA MET A 298 -10.46 -22.68 32.22
C MET A 298 -9.18 -23.48 32.02
N LEU A 299 -8.12 -22.87 31.47
CA LEU A 299 -6.82 -23.53 31.37
C LEU A 299 -6.25 -23.87 32.75
N ASP A 300 -6.38 -22.97 33.73
CA ASP A 300 -5.96 -23.22 35.11
C ASP A 300 -6.74 -24.37 35.76
N MET A 301 -8.07 -24.35 35.62
CA MET A 301 -8.94 -25.36 36.23
C MET A 301 -8.70 -26.75 35.63
N LEU A 302 -8.72 -26.87 34.30
CA LEU A 302 -8.56 -28.15 33.62
C LEU A 302 -7.16 -28.74 33.84
N GLN A 303 -6.11 -27.92 33.86
CA GLN A 303 -4.75 -28.39 34.13
C GLN A 303 -4.58 -28.95 35.55
N ALA A 304 -5.43 -28.55 36.51
CA ALA A 304 -5.44 -29.09 37.87
C ALA A 304 -6.16 -30.46 37.97
N GLU A 305 -6.89 -30.87 36.94
CA GLU A 305 -7.69 -32.11 36.90
C GLU A 305 -6.98 -33.28 36.19
N ILE A 306 -5.82 -33.02 35.56
CA ILE A 306 -5.05 -34.03 34.81
C ILE A 306 -3.86 -34.56 35.63
N GLU A 307 -3.17 -35.57 35.10
CA GLU A 307 -1.99 -36.15 35.76
C GLU A 307 -0.84 -35.14 35.93
N ASP A 308 -0.13 -35.21 37.06
CA ASP A 308 0.93 -34.25 37.43
C ASP A 308 2.04 -34.12 36.38
N GLU A 309 2.41 -35.23 35.71
CA GLU A 309 3.44 -35.25 34.67
C GLU A 309 2.99 -34.47 33.42
N GLN A 310 1.76 -34.72 32.96
CA GLN A 310 1.17 -33.98 31.84
C GLN A 310 0.96 -32.51 32.21
N ALA A 311 0.42 -32.24 33.42
CA ALA A 311 0.25 -30.89 33.92
C ALA A 311 1.59 -30.14 33.95
N ALA A 312 2.70 -30.77 34.36
CA ALA A 312 4.02 -30.16 34.33
C ALA A 312 4.48 -29.80 32.91
N ALA A 313 4.21 -30.67 31.92
CA ALA A 313 4.54 -30.43 30.51
C ALA A 313 3.77 -29.25 29.90
N LEU A 314 2.53 -28.98 30.36
CA LEU A 314 1.69 -27.90 29.85
C LEU A 314 2.02 -26.50 30.42
N ARG A 315 2.71 -26.42 31.57
CA ARG A 315 3.07 -25.13 32.21
C ARG A 315 3.77 -24.13 31.27
N PRO A 316 4.86 -24.48 30.57
CA PRO A 316 5.51 -23.54 29.64
C PRO A 316 4.61 -23.17 28.46
N LEU A 317 3.77 -24.10 28.00
CA LEU A 317 2.86 -23.87 26.88
C LEU A 317 1.78 -22.86 27.26
N LYS A 318 1.19 -23.01 28.46
CA LYS A 318 0.18 -22.09 28.99
C LYS A 318 0.72 -20.67 29.12
N SER A 319 1.92 -20.52 29.70
CA SER A 319 2.55 -19.20 29.85
C SER A 319 2.67 -18.51 28.49
N GLN A 320 3.22 -19.20 27.50
CA GLN A 320 3.41 -18.62 26.19
C GLN A 320 2.09 -18.34 25.46
N LEU A 321 1.09 -19.23 25.56
CA LEU A 321 -0.23 -19.01 24.99
C LEU A 321 -0.85 -17.73 25.58
N ILE A 322 -0.82 -17.56 26.91
CA ILE A 322 -1.40 -16.38 27.58
C ILE A 322 -0.65 -15.10 27.19
N ASP A 323 0.68 -15.16 27.09
CA ASP A 323 1.50 -14.01 26.68
C ASP A 323 1.21 -13.58 25.22
N GLU A 324 0.83 -14.53 24.37
CA GLU A 324 0.51 -14.31 22.96
C GLU A 324 -1.02 -14.12 22.69
N LEU A 325 -1.86 -14.22 23.73
CA LEU A 325 -3.32 -14.13 23.63
C LEU A 325 -3.78 -12.68 23.42
N HIS A 326 -4.28 -12.42 22.22
CA HIS A 326 -4.71 -11.12 21.71
C HIS A 326 -6.07 -11.27 21.00
N TYR A 327 -6.72 -10.15 20.68
CA TYR A 327 -7.97 -10.14 19.91
C TYR A 327 -7.83 -10.91 18.59
N ASP A 328 -6.73 -10.71 17.86
CA ASP A 328 -6.48 -11.39 16.58
C ASP A 328 -6.18 -12.89 16.70
N THR A 329 -5.88 -13.40 17.90
CA THR A 329 -5.50 -14.80 18.09
C THR A 329 -6.52 -15.63 18.84
N ILE A 330 -7.54 -14.99 19.44
CA ILE A 330 -8.55 -15.69 20.24
C ILE A 330 -9.36 -16.70 19.43
N GLU A 331 -9.58 -16.44 18.13
CA GLU A 331 -10.30 -17.35 17.24
C GLU A 331 -9.64 -18.73 17.14
N ARG A 332 -8.31 -18.82 17.34
CA ARG A 332 -7.59 -20.11 17.37
C ARG A 332 -8.07 -21.02 18.50
N LEU A 333 -8.72 -20.45 19.53
CA LEU A 333 -9.25 -21.14 20.70
C LEU A 333 -10.76 -21.38 20.61
N THR A 334 -11.41 -21.07 19.48
CA THR A 334 -12.84 -21.38 19.27
C THR A 334 -13.19 -22.85 19.54
N PRO A 335 -12.41 -23.86 19.09
CA PRO A 335 -12.69 -25.26 19.41
C PRO A 335 -12.65 -25.53 20.92
N PHE A 336 -11.70 -24.92 21.63
CA PHE A 336 -11.57 -25.03 23.08
C PHE A 336 -12.75 -24.38 23.81
N LEU A 337 -13.11 -23.14 23.47
CA LEU A 337 -14.23 -22.43 24.08
C LEU A 337 -15.54 -23.21 23.94
N ARG A 338 -15.80 -23.81 22.77
CA ARG A 338 -16.94 -24.72 22.58
C ARG A 338 -16.83 -25.96 23.45
N ALA A 339 -15.65 -26.57 23.50
CA ALA A 339 -15.40 -27.77 24.30
C ALA A 339 -15.56 -27.53 25.82
N THR A 340 -15.32 -26.30 26.31
CA THR A 340 -15.57 -25.99 27.74
C THR A 340 -17.05 -26.15 28.13
N GLN A 341 -17.98 -25.99 27.18
CA GLN A 341 -19.42 -26.16 27.39
C GLN A 341 -19.89 -27.61 27.18
N ASP A 342 -19.03 -28.49 26.67
CA ASP A 342 -19.36 -29.89 26.41
C ASP A 342 -18.97 -30.76 27.61
N GLU A 343 -19.97 -31.33 28.28
CA GLU A 343 -19.77 -32.22 29.44
C GLU A 343 -19.28 -33.63 29.03
N THR A 344 -19.29 -33.96 27.74
CA THR A 344 -18.87 -35.29 27.25
C THR A 344 -17.37 -35.42 27.02
N LEU A 345 -16.66 -34.29 26.89
CA LEU A 345 -15.22 -34.26 26.68
C LEU A 345 -14.46 -34.28 28.02
N THR A 346 -13.37 -35.05 28.06
CA THR A 346 -12.49 -35.09 29.24
C THR A 346 -11.64 -33.82 29.36
N PRO A 347 -11.07 -33.51 30.55
CA PRO A 347 -10.14 -32.40 30.70
C PRO A 347 -8.96 -32.45 29.70
N ASP A 348 -8.38 -33.64 29.49
CA ASP A 348 -7.30 -33.86 28.51
C ASP A 348 -7.71 -33.46 27.09
N GLN A 349 -8.90 -33.87 26.66
CA GLN A 349 -9.42 -33.55 25.33
C GLN A 349 -9.68 -32.06 25.15
N LYS A 350 -10.20 -31.40 26.18
CA LYS A 350 -10.40 -29.93 26.16
C LYS A 350 -9.08 -29.20 26.07
N LEU A 351 -8.08 -29.61 26.87
CA LEU A 351 -6.73 -29.03 26.81
C LEU A 351 -6.05 -29.30 25.46
N ALA A 352 -6.22 -30.50 24.90
CA ALA A 352 -5.71 -30.84 23.58
C ALA A 352 -6.21 -29.87 22.51
N LEU A 353 -7.51 -29.54 22.51
CA LEU A 353 -8.11 -28.58 21.58
C LEU A 353 -7.55 -27.17 21.76
N ALA A 354 -7.29 -26.74 23.00
CA ALA A 354 -6.68 -25.43 23.26
C ALA A 354 -5.26 -25.35 22.69
N TYR A 355 -4.42 -26.31 23.04
CA TYR A 355 -3.00 -26.28 22.69
C TYR A 355 -2.75 -26.60 21.22
N SER A 356 -3.50 -27.52 20.62
CA SER A 356 -3.38 -27.80 19.17
C SER A 356 -3.98 -26.69 18.32
N GLY A 357 -5.17 -26.18 18.68
CA GLY A 357 -5.81 -25.06 18.00
C GLY A 357 -4.91 -23.82 17.96
N TRP A 358 -4.16 -23.56 19.04
CA TRP A 358 -3.18 -22.47 19.09
C TRP A 358 -2.07 -22.57 18.04
N VAL A 359 -1.54 -23.79 17.83
CA VAL A 359 -0.33 -24.03 17.04
C VAL A 359 -0.62 -24.28 15.56
N ILE A 360 -1.72 -24.96 15.25
CA ILE A 360 -2.09 -25.36 13.89
C ILE A 360 -3.46 -24.81 13.44
N GLY A 361 -4.06 -23.93 14.23
CA GLY A 361 -5.30 -23.21 13.88
C GLY A 361 -6.57 -23.96 14.25
N GLU A 362 -7.68 -23.24 14.30
CA GLU A 362 -8.96 -23.77 14.80
C GLU A 362 -9.46 -25.02 14.05
N SER A 363 -9.34 -25.04 12.73
CA SER A 363 -9.84 -26.12 11.88
C SER A 363 -9.03 -27.42 11.99
N ASN A 364 -7.84 -27.34 12.58
CA ASN A 364 -6.92 -28.48 12.68
C ASN A 364 -6.71 -28.94 14.12
N ALA A 365 -7.45 -28.38 15.09
CA ALA A 365 -7.38 -28.78 16.49
C ALA A 365 -7.73 -30.28 16.66
N VAL A 366 -6.99 -30.95 17.54
CA VAL A 366 -7.08 -32.40 17.80
C VAL A 366 -7.50 -32.67 19.24
N LEU A 367 -7.98 -33.90 19.49
CA LEU A 367 -8.47 -34.33 20.81
C LEU A 367 -7.38 -35.05 21.64
N GLU A 368 -6.29 -35.45 21.00
CA GLU A 368 -5.20 -36.18 21.62
C GLU A 368 -4.18 -35.22 22.26
N LEU A 369 -4.10 -35.20 23.59
CA LEU A 369 -3.23 -34.29 24.34
C LEU A 369 -1.74 -34.53 24.04
N GLU A 370 -1.32 -35.77 23.81
CA GLU A 370 0.04 -36.11 23.42
C GLU A 370 0.43 -35.52 22.07
N GLU A 371 -0.48 -35.55 21.07
CA GLU A 371 -0.27 -34.90 19.77
C GLU A 371 -0.15 -33.38 19.96
N ALA A 372 -1.01 -32.77 20.77
CA ALA A 372 -0.93 -31.34 21.08
C ALA A 372 0.43 -30.95 21.71
N ILE A 373 0.94 -31.76 22.65
CA ILE A 373 2.27 -31.55 23.24
C ILE A 373 3.38 -31.72 22.20
N ALA A 374 3.29 -32.72 21.31
CA ALA A 374 4.26 -32.92 20.22
C ALA A 374 4.30 -31.72 19.25
N LEU A 375 3.14 -31.15 18.91
CA LEU A 375 3.04 -29.95 18.08
C LEU A 375 3.73 -28.74 18.72
N TRP A 376 3.59 -28.56 20.04
CA TRP A 376 4.32 -27.50 20.74
C TRP A 376 5.82 -27.73 20.81
N LYS A 377 6.28 -28.98 21.02
CA LYS A 377 7.70 -29.33 20.93
C LYS A 377 8.26 -29.00 19.54
N ALA A 378 7.53 -29.36 18.48
CA ALA A 378 7.88 -28.99 17.12
C ALA A 378 7.94 -27.47 16.92
N ARG A 379 6.97 -26.72 17.45
CA ARG A 379 6.96 -25.25 17.43
C ARG A 379 8.22 -24.65 18.03
N PHE A 380 8.67 -25.16 19.17
CA PHE A 380 9.91 -24.71 19.82
C PHE A 380 11.15 -25.02 19.00
N ILE A 381 11.27 -26.26 18.51
CA ILE A 381 12.40 -26.70 17.69
C ILE A 381 12.48 -25.86 16.41
N VAL A 382 11.34 -25.62 15.74
CA VAL A 382 11.29 -24.78 14.53
C VAL A 382 11.77 -23.36 14.85
N LEU A 383 11.27 -22.73 15.92
CA LEU A 383 11.75 -21.40 16.31
C LEU A 383 13.25 -21.37 16.63
N GLU A 384 13.80 -22.43 17.21
CA GLU A 384 15.23 -22.56 17.45
C GLU A 384 16.03 -22.66 16.14
N ILE A 385 15.60 -23.49 15.19
CA ILE A 385 16.20 -23.60 13.85
C ILE A 385 16.20 -22.24 13.14
N LEU A 386 15.08 -21.51 13.20
CA LEU A 386 14.95 -20.20 12.54
C LEU A 386 15.81 -19.11 13.18
N ARG A 387 16.16 -19.25 14.46
CA ARG A 387 17.07 -18.34 15.18
C ARG A 387 18.53 -18.73 15.04
N ASN A 388 18.80 -20.01 14.79
CA ASN A 388 20.14 -20.52 14.60
C ASN A 388 20.65 -20.14 13.21
N THR A 389 21.62 -19.23 13.13
CA THR A 389 22.17 -18.78 11.84
C THR A 389 23.58 -19.30 11.57
N ASN A 390 24.31 -19.74 12.59
CA ASN A 390 25.76 -19.93 12.51
C ASN A 390 26.24 -21.31 13.00
N ASP A 391 25.35 -22.24 13.36
CA ASP A 391 25.71 -23.57 13.83
C ASP A 391 25.00 -24.68 13.03
N PRO A 392 25.63 -25.16 11.93
CA PRO A 392 25.07 -26.23 11.10
C PRO A 392 24.92 -27.57 11.83
N VAL A 393 25.77 -27.86 12.82
CA VAL A 393 25.70 -29.11 13.58
C VAL A 393 24.46 -29.10 14.46
N ARG A 394 24.18 -27.97 15.11
CA ARG A 394 22.96 -27.79 15.89
C ARG A 394 21.70 -27.87 15.01
N ASP A 395 21.75 -27.32 13.79
CA ASP A 395 20.65 -27.48 12.83
C ASP A 395 20.37 -28.95 12.51
N ASP A 396 21.42 -29.75 12.27
CA ASP A 396 21.29 -31.18 11.98
C ASP A 396 20.62 -31.92 13.15
N GLU A 397 21.05 -31.65 14.39
CA GLU A 397 20.44 -32.21 15.59
C GLU A 397 18.96 -31.83 15.74
N LEU A 398 18.62 -30.56 15.53
CA LEU A 398 17.26 -30.05 15.67
C LEU A 398 16.33 -30.62 14.60
N ILE A 399 16.83 -30.76 13.36
CA ILE A 399 16.05 -31.37 12.26
C ILE A 399 15.81 -32.86 12.54
N GLU A 400 16.80 -33.61 13.04
CA GLU A 400 16.62 -35.01 13.42
C GLU A 400 15.60 -35.14 14.56
N GLN A 401 15.70 -34.30 15.59
CA GLN A 401 14.72 -34.24 16.68
C GLN A 401 13.31 -33.96 16.15
N LEU A 402 13.16 -32.97 15.25
CA LEU A 402 11.88 -32.63 14.63
C LEU A 402 11.28 -33.80 13.85
N GLN A 403 12.11 -34.52 13.08
CA GLN A 403 11.69 -35.69 12.29
C GLN A 403 11.33 -36.90 13.16
N SER A 404 11.87 -36.98 14.36
CA SER A 404 11.56 -38.06 15.31
C SER A 404 10.22 -37.87 16.04
N LEU A 405 9.63 -36.67 15.98
CA LEU A 405 8.35 -36.41 16.62
C LEU A 405 7.22 -37.11 15.87
N GLU A 406 6.47 -37.94 16.59
CA GLU A 406 5.22 -38.50 16.08
C GLU A 406 4.22 -37.37 15.75
N TYR A 407 3.34 -37.60 14.78
CA TYR A 407 2.28 -36.67 14.35
C TYR A 407 2.74 -35.38 13.63
N VAL A 408 4.06 -35.09 13.57
CA VAL A 408 4.60 -33.85 12.97
C VAL A 408 5.09 -34.09 11.53
N GLY A 409 4.15 -34.07 10.58
CA GLY A 409 4.44 -34.12 9.15
C GLY A 409 4.69 -32.75 8.51
N ILE A 410 5.13 -32.75 7.24
CA ILE A 410 5.40 -31.52 6.47
C ILE A 410 4.15 -30.64 6.30
N ASP A 411 2.95 -31.24 6.19
CA ASP A 411 1.67 -30.52 6.11
C ASP A 411 1.35 -29.77 7.42
N ARG A 412 1.57 -30.42 8.57
CA ARG A 412 1.40 -29.81 9.90
C ARG A 412 2.41 -28.67 10.10
N LEU A 413 3.65 -28.85 9.65
CA LEU A 413 4.68 -27.81 9.71
C LEU A 413 4.34 -26.62 8.81
N THR A 414 3.81 -26.85 7.61
CA THR A 414 3.34 -25.78 6.71
C THR A 414 2.27 -24.93 7.39
N THR A 415 1.28 -25.59 8.01
CA THR A 415 0.21 -24.92 8.77
C THR A 415 0.79 -24.14 9.95
N MET A 416 1.70 -24.75 10.72
CA MET A 416 2.36 -24.12 11.87
C MET A 416 3.17 -22.89 11.49
N LEU A 417 3.99 -22.96 10.43
CA LEU A 417 4.81 -21.84 9.93
C LEU A 417 3.96 -20.60 9.63
N SER A 418 2.74 -20.80 9.13
CA SER A 418 1.80 -19.72 8.87
C SER A 418 1.35 -18.98 10.15
N LEU A 419 1.36 -19.65 11.30
CA LEU A 419 0.86 -19.16 12.59
C LEU A 419 1.95 -18.81 13.60
N LEU A 420 3.21 -19.20 13.34
CA LEU A 420 4.39 -18.94 14.17
C LEU A 420 4.69 -17.45 14.37
N PRO A 421 4.99 -16.96 15.58
CA PRO A 421 5.50 -15.60 15.73
C PRO A 421 6.81 -15.39 14.97
N SER A 422 7.19 -14.14 14.73
CA SER A 422 8.47 -13.81 14.09
C SER A 422 9.65 -14.36 14.92
N PRO A 423 10.65 -15.00 14.29
CA PRO A 423 11.72 -15.67 15.02
C PRO A 423 12.64 -14.70 15.77
N LEU A 424 12.87 -13.51 15.22
CA LEU A 424 13.69 -12.47 15.84
C LEU A 424 12.81 -11.45 16.56
N GLU A 425 13.40 -10.78 17.56
CA GLU A 425 12.75 -9.68 18.24
C GLU A 425 12.52 -8.51 17.27
N PRO A 426 11.30 -7.91 17.27
CA PRO A 426 11.02 -6.69 16.54
C PRO A 426 11.88 -5.54 17.07
N PRO A 427 12.09 -4.52 16.23
CA PRO A 427 12.61 -3.23 16.67
C PRO A 427 11.92 -2.73 17.94
N ILE A 428 12.68 -2.21 18.91
CA ILE A 428 12.10 -1.53 20.09
C ILE A 428 11.68 -0.14 19.63
N VAL A 429 10.42 0.01 19.24
CA VAL A 429 9.88 1.26 18.68
C VAL A 429 8.87 1.86 19.66
N GLN A 430 8.97 3.16 19.90
CA GLN A 430 7.85 3.90 20.51
C GLN A 430 6.79 4.14 19.43
N PRO A 431 5.48 4.01 19.75
CA PRO A 431 4.44 4.29 18.77
C PRO A 431 4.63 5.67 18.13
N GLY A 432 4.63 5.74 16.80
CA GLY A 432 4.78 7.00 16.08
C GLY A 432 6.21 7.52 15.90
N VAL A 433 7.23 6.78 16.36
CA VAL A 433 8.63 7.25 16.32
C VAL A 433 9.45 6.42 15.34
N VAL A 434 10.14 7.07 14.42
CA VAL A 434 11.08 6.43 13.51
C VAL A 434 12.30 5.94 14.28
N THR A 435 12.66 4.66 14.10
CA THR A 435 13.82 4.04 14.76
C THR A 435 14.75 3.44 13.71
N GLN A 436 16.06 3.61 13.89
CA GLN A 436 17.06 3.02 13.01
C GLN A 436 17.36 1.56 13.42
N GLN A 437 17.55 0.70 12.43
CA GLN A 437 17.94 -0.71 12.57
C GLN A 437 19.19 -0.99 11.75
N THR A 438 20.09 -1.78 12.32
CA THR A 438 21.35 -2.17 11.68
C THR A 438 21.39 -3.68 11.50
N ILE A 439 21.67 -4.09 10.27
CA ILE A 439 21.90 -5.48 9.89
C ILE A 439 23.40 -5.74 10.04
N ASN A 440 23.75 -6.51 11.05
CA ASN A 440 25.12 -6.94 11.28
C ASN A 440 25.35 -8.28 10.56
N SER A 441 26.16 -8.27 9.50
CA SER A 441 26.64 -9.50 8.84
C SER A 441 28.15 -9.47 8.70
N SER A 442 28.77 -10.66 8.71
CA SER A 442 30.17 -10.83 8.34
C SER A 442 30.40 -10.66 6.83
N ASP A 443 29.36 -10.84 6.02
CA ASP A 443 29.39 -10.49 4.60
C ASP A 443 29.04 -9.00 4.46
N PRO A 444 29.96 -8.16 3.96
CA PRO A 444 29.69 -6.74 3.71
C PRO A 444 28.51 -6.50 2.75
N ASN A 445 28.18 -7.46 1.87
CA ASN A 445 27.04 -7.36 0.97
C ASN A 445 25.70 -7.59 1.66
N GLU A 446 25.70 -8.21 2.85
CA GLU A 446 24.51 -8.44 3.66
C GLU A 446 24.34 -7.41 4.78
N ALA A 447 25.38 -6.64 5.06
CA ALA A 447 25.33 -5.55 6.03
C ALA A 447 24.55 -4.35 5.47
N GLY A 448 23.90 -3.59 6.36
CA GLY A 448 23.14 -2.42 5.96
C GLY A 448 22.40 -1.77 7.12
N THR A 449 21.79 -0.62 6.84
CA THR A 449 21.02 0.15 7.82
C THR A 449 19.70 0.57 7.19
N TYR A 450 18.62 0.54 7.97
CA TYR A 450 17.32 1.04 7.53
C TYR A 450 16.56 1.68 8.70
N SER A 451 15.71 2.65 8.39
CA SER A 451 14.77 3.23 9.35
C SER A 451 13.45 2.48 9.32
N VAL A 452 12.76 2.35 10.44
CA VAL A 452 11.48 1.64 10.57
C VAL A 452 10.52 2.37 11.50
N ILE A 453 9.23 2.29 11.18
CA ILE A 453 8.14 2.67 12.06
C ILE A 453 7.06 1.58 12.04
N LEU A 454 6.57 1.22 13.23
CA LEU A 454 5.51 0.23 13.40
C LEU A 454 4.16 0.94 13.53
N PRO A 455 3.06 0.34 13.02
CA PRO A 455 1.73 0.88 13.21
C PRO A 455 1.34 0.84 14.69
N PRO A 456 0.43 1.71 15.16
CA PRO A 456 -0.10 1.61 16.50
C PRO A 456 -0.71 0.24 16.77
N GLU A 457 -0.60 -0.22 18.02
CA GLU A 457 -1.12 -1.51 18.46
C GLU A 457 -0.54 -2.71 17.68
N TYR A 458 0.66 -2.57 17.11
CA TYR A 458 1.37 -3.69 16.48
C TYR A 458 1.45 -4.90 17.41
N SER A 459 1.07 -6.07 16.88
CA SER A 459 1.09 -7.37 17.53
C SER A 459 2.01 -8.32 16.77
N ARG A 460 2.82 -9.12 17.49
CA ARG A 460 3.69 -10.14 16.87
C ARG A 460 2.94 -11.36 16.34
N ASN A 461 1.63 -11.40 16.51
CA ASN A 461 0.80 -12.54 16.13
C ASN A 461 -0.12 -12.25 14.94
N SER A 462 -0.17 -11.00 14.49
CA SER A 462 -1.00 -10.51 13.38
C SER A 462 -0.10 -10.18 12.19
N ARG A 463 -0.61 -10.33 10.96
CA ARG A 463 0.17 -10.03 9.74
C ARG A 463 -0.11 -8.61 9.29
N TYR A 464 0.94 -7.89 8.88
CA TYR A 464 0.85 -6.50 8.45
C TYR A 464 1.43 -6.33 7.04
N PRO A 465 0.84 -5.47 6.20
CA PRO A 465 1.47 -5.08 4.94
C PRO A 465 2.77 -4.30 5.21
N LEU A 466 3.71 -4.39 4.28
CA LEU A 466 5.00 -3.68 4.33
C LEU A 466 5.05 -2.63 3.22
N LEU A 467 5.42 -1.40 3.59
CA LEU A 467 5.74 -0.34 2.65
C LEU A 467 7.23 -0.02 2.75
N VAL A 468 7.96 -0.27 1.68
CA VAL A 468 9.39 0.09 1.53
C VAL A 468 9.44 1.42 0.81
N VAL A 469 9.99 2.46 1.47
CA VAL A 469 10.02 3.82 0.95
C VAL A 469 11.44 4.27 0.66
N LEU A 470 11.67 4.87 -0.49
CA LEU A 470 12.99 5.29 -0.95
C LEU A 470 13.06 6.82 -1.08
N ARG A 471 13.92 7.41 -0.25
CA ARG A 471 14.11 8.87 -0.17
C ARG A 471 14.52 9.50 -1.51
N SER A 472 14.11 10.75 -1.73
CA SER A 472 14.67 11.58 -2.80
C SER A 472 16.07 12.08 -2.45
N ALA A 473 16.81 12.55 -3.47
CA ALA A 473 18.00 13.39 -3.29
C ALA A 473 17.71 14.57 -2.32
N GLY A 474 18.63 14.83 -1.40
CA GLY A 474 18.53 15.92 -0.42
C GLY A 474 17.49 15.71 0.70
N ARG A 475 16.92 14.50 0.80
CA ARG A 475 16.05 14.06 1.91
C ARG A 475 16.73 12.97 2.72
N THR A 476 16.28 12.78 3.95
CA THR A 476 16.69 11.67 4.83
C THR A 476 15.68 10.52 4.74
N CYS A 477 16.04 9.34 5.27
CA CYS A 477 15.10 8.23 5.43
C CYS A 477 13.92 8.57 6.37
N GLU A 478 14.18 9.39 7.40
CA GLU A 478 13.13 9.85 8.33
C GLU A 478 12.14 10.80 7.65
N ASP A 479 12.61 11.74 6.82
CA ASP A 479 11.75 12.63 6.03
C ASP A 479 10.80 11.83 5.13
N GLU A 480 11.32 10.79 4.48
CA GLU A 480 10.54 9.93 3.59
C GLU A 480 9.51 9.13 4.39
N ILE A 481 9.88 8.50 5.50
CA ILE A 481 8.93 7.79 6.37
C ILE A 481 7.84 8.73 6.88
N ASN A 482 8.19 9.93 7.35
CA ASN A 482 7.24 10.89 7.90
C ASN A 482 6.22 11.35 6.85
N TRP A 483 6.59 11.39 5.56
CA TRP A 483 5.64 11.67 4.49
C TRP A 483 4.54 10.61 4.46
N TRP A 484 4.88 9.31 4.52
CA TRP A 484 3.93 8.20 4.44
C TRP A 484 3.18 7.90 5.75
N ALA A 485 3.91 7.89 6.86
CA ALA A 485 3.46 7.41 8.16
C ALA A 485 3.04 8.55 9.12
N GLY A 486 3.35 9.79 8.77
CA GLY A 486 3.23 10.92 9.69
C GLY A 486 4.31 10.88 10.78
N ASP A 487 4.17 11.75 11.76
CA ASP A 487 5.11 11.90 12.87
C ASP A 487 4.44 11.56 14.22
N GLY A 488 5.17 11.74 15.32
CA GLY A 488 4.65 11.50 16.66
C GLY A 488 3.46 12.39 17.08
N GLN A 489 3.13 13.45 16.32
CA GLN A 489 2.01 14.35 16.58
C GLN A 489 0.79 14.02 15.69
N ASN A 490 1.02 13.66 14.43
CA ASN A 490 -0.02 13.41 13.44
C ASN A 490 0.18 12.06 12.77
N MET A 491 -0.77 11.15 12.96
CA MET A 491 -0.77 9.87 12.25
C MET A 491 -1.02 10.06 10.76
N GLY A 492 -0.06 9.64 9.94
CA GLY A 492 -0.19 9.56 8.48
C GLY A 492 -0.96 8.32 8.03
N TRP A 493 -1.16 8.20 6.72
CA TRP A 493 -1.99 7.15 6.13
C TRP A 493 -1.45 5.73 6.38
N ALA A 494 -0.13 5.55 6.36
CA ALA A 494 0.47 4.24 6.62
C ALA A 494 0.10 3.72 8.01
N GLN A 495 0.22 4.56 9.03
CA GLN A 495 -0.15 4.18 10.39
C GLN A 495 -1.66 3.95 10.52
N ARG A 496 -2.51 4.78 9.91
CA ARG A 496 -3.97 4.61 9.96
C ARG A 496 -4.44 3.29 9.33
N ARG A 497 -3.66 2.74 8.39
CA ARG A 497 -3.97 1.51 7.65
C ARG A 497 -3.11 0.30 8.04
N GLY A 498 -2.38 0.39 9.16
CA GLY A 498 -1.66 -0.77 9.71
C GLY A 498 -0.40 -1.16 8.93
N TYR A 499 0.22 -0.24 8.18
CA TYR A 499 1.46 -0.55 7.46
C TYR A 499 2.66 -0.47 8.39
N ILE A 500 3.53 -1.47 8.30
CA ILE A 500 4.92 -1.31 8.72
C ILE A 500 5.64 -0.58 7.59
N VAL A 501 6.36 0.49 7.91
CA VAL A 501 7.10 1.28 6.93
C VAL A 501 8.58 1.19 7.21
N ILE A 502 9.38 0.87 6.19
CA ILE A 502 10.84 0.89 6.26
C ILE A 502 11.42 1.81 5.19
N SER A 503 12.55 2.44 5.50
CA SER A 503 13.35 3.21 4.54
C SER A 503 14.81 2.76 4.62
N PRO A 504 15.27 1.93 3.66
CA PRO A 504 16.67 1.49 3.58
C PRO A 504 17.60 2.64 3.22
N GLU A 505 18.79 2.68 3.84
CA GLU A 505 19.89 3.57 3.44
C GLU A 505 20.54 3.04 2.15
N TYR A 506 19.85 3.19 1.03
CA TYR A 506 20.22 2.59 -0.26
C TYR A 506 21.28 3.38 -1.04
N ALA A 507 21.57 4.60 -0.62
CA ALA A 507 22.40 5.60 -1.28
C ALA A 507 23.03 6.52 -0.23
N ASP A 508 24.21 7.07 -0.52
CA ASP A 508 24.85 8.07 0.36
C ASP A 508 24.02 9.37 0.39
N GLU A 509 23.98 10.07 1.52
CA GLU A 509 23.18 11.31 1.67
C GLU A 509 23.56 12.40 0.64
N SER A 510 24.81 12.39 0.18
CA SER A 510 25.32 13.34 -0.82
C SER A 510 24.93 13.01 -2.26
N GLU A 511 24.45 11.79 -2.53
CA GLU A 511 24.04 11.37 -3.86
C GLU A 511 22.75 12.06 -4.30
N THR A 512 22.74 12.47 -5.57
CA THR A 512 21.64 13.25 -6.14
C THR A 512 20.96 12.57 -7.33
N ILE A 513 21.54 11.48 -7.83
CA ILE A 513 21.10 10.74 -9.01
C ILE A 513 21.31 9.25 -8.73
N TYR A 514 20.33 8.43 -9.11
CA TYR A 514 20.49 6.99 -9.11
C TYR A 514 21.24 6.55 -10.38
N ASP A 515 22.32 5.81 -10.20
CA ASP A 515 23.27 5.45 -11.25
C ASP A 515 23.11 4.00 -11.74
N GLY A 516 22.02 3.31 -11.38
CA GLY A 516 21.76 1.93 -11.81
C GLY A 516 22.62 0.89 -11.11
N ASN A 517 23.26 1.21 -9.98
CA ASN A 517 24.08 0.26 -9.23
C ASN A 517 23.26 -0.85 -8.57
N THR A 518 23.90 -2.00 -8.36
CA THR A 518 23.31 -3.19 -7.72
C THR A 518 23.42 -3.19 -6.20
N GLN A 519 24.29 -2.35 -5.62
CA GLN A 519 24.44 -2.26 -4.17
C GLN A 519 23.15 -1.73 -3.52
N SER A 520 22.53 -0.71 -4.13
CA SER A 520 21.24 -0.19 -3.71
C SER A 520 20.15 -1.25 -3.75
N HIS A 521 20.16 -2.14 -4.76
CA HIS A 521 19.22 -3.28 -4.82
C HIS A 521 19.42 -4.20 -3.61
N GLN A 522 20.67 -4.60 -3.36
CA GLN A 522 21.00 -5.50 -2.27
C GLN A 522 20.63 -4.92 -0.90
N LEU A 523 20.91 -3.64 -0.65
CA LEU A 523 20.55 -2.96 0.60
C LEU A 523 19.04 -2.95 0.86
N VAL A 524 18.23 -2.75 -0.19
CA VAL A 524 16.77 -2.81 -0.09
C VAL A 524 16.30 -4.24 0.20
N LEU A 525 16.79 -5.24 -0.54
CA LEU A 525 16.40 -6.64 -0.35
C LEU A 525 16.83 -7.18 1.03
N ASN A 526 18.02 -6.78 1.52
CA ASN A 526 18.50 -7.12 2.87
C ASN A 526 17.56 -6.56 3.95
N ALA A 527 17.14 -5.30 3.81
CA ALA A 527 16.21 -4.67 4.75
C ALA A 527 14.85 -5.39 4.78
N ILE A 528 14.33 -5.80 3.61
CA ILE A 528 13.10 -6.60 3.51
C ILE A 528 13.28 -7.95 4.20
N ASN A 529 14.38 -8.66 3.93
CA ASN A 529 14.64 -9.97 4.53
C ASN A 529 14.82 -9.89 6.06
N ASP A 530 15.53 -8.88 6.57
CA ASP A 530 15.71 -8.68 8.02
C ASP A 530 14.37 -8.33 8.70
N ILE A 531 13.57 -7.40 8.14
CA ILE A 531 12.30 -7.01 8.77
C ILE A 531 11.28 -8.16 8.77
N ARG A 532 11.28 -9.05 7.76
CA ARG A 532 10.41 -10.25 7.73
C ARG A 532 10.74 -11.26 8.84
N LYS A 533 12.00 -11.29 9.30
CA LYS A 533 12.43 -12.16 10.40
C LYS A 533 12.10 -11.57 11.77
N ARG A 534 11.90 -10.26 11.85
CA ARG A 534 11.63 -9.51 13.10
C ARG A 534 10.16 -9.15 13.31
N CYS A 535 9.45 -8.92 12.21
CA CYS A 535 8.06 -8.50 12.20
C CYS A 535 7.20 -9.43 11.35
N ARG A 536 5.91 -9.52 11.67
CA ARG A 536 4.97 -10.38 10.93
C ARG A 536 4.49 -9.68 9.67
N ILE A 537 5.26 -9.80 8.60
CA ILE A 537 4.93 -9.21 7.30
C ILE A 537 4.02 -10.15 6.49
N ASP A 538 2.93 -9.62 5.94
CA ASP A 538 2.22 -10.27 4.85
C ASP A 538 3.04 -10.13 3.56
N SER A 539 3.65 -11.24 3.15
CA SER A 539 4.59 -11.28 2.04
C SER A 539 3.94 -11.04 0.67
N ASP A 540 2.61 -11.16 0.59
CA ASP A 540 1.88 -10.84 -0.63
C ASP A 540 1.39 -9.38 -0.65
N LYS A 541 1.72 -8.59 0.38
CA LYS A 541 1.42 -7.16 0.51
C LYS A 541 2.67 -6.33 0.85
N ILE A 542 3.76 -6.59 0.13
CA ILE A 542 4.98 -5.78 0.14
C ILE A 542 4.91 -4.78 -1.01
N PHE A 543 4.99 -3.49 -0.71
CA PHE A 543 4.96 -2.41 -1.69
C PHE A 543 6.29 -1.66 -1.71
N LEU A 544 6.73 -1.24 -2.88
CA LEU A 544 7.92 -0.41 -3.06
C LEU A 544 7.51 0.97 -3.56
N ALA A 545 7.88 2.02 -2.86
CA ALA A 545 7.54 3.39 -3.19
C ALA A 545 8.76 4.31 -3.03
N GLY A 546 8.75 5.47 -3.69
CA GLY A 546 9.82 6.44 -3.52
C GLY A 546 9.60 7.70 -4.32
N HIS A 547 10.43 8.71 -4.03
CA HIS A 547 10.40 10.02 -4.69
C HIS A 547 11.66 10.27 -5.50
N GLY A 548 11.54 10.81 -6.71
CA GLY A 548 12.68 11.25 -7.53
C GLY A 548 13.74 10.18 -7.71
N MET A 549 14.93 10.40 -7.12
CA MET A 549 16.04 9.43 -7.12
C MET A 549 15.60 8.04 -6.59
N GLY A 550 14.79 8.01 -5.53
CA GLY A 550 14.23 6.76 -5.01
C GLY A 550 13.19 6.14 -5.93
N ALA A 551 12.44 6.96 -6.66
CA ALA A 551 11.47 6.51 -7.66
C ALA A 551 12.16 5.91 -8.90
N ASP A 552 13.33 6.42 -9.29
CA ASP A 552 14.16 5.83 -10.34
C ASP A 552 14.58 4.39 -9.97
N LEU A 553 15.00 4.17 -8.72
CA LEU A 553 15.29 2.85 -8.19
C LEU A 553 14.03 1.98 -8.07
N CYS A 554 12.86 2.54 -7.77
CA CYS A 554 11.60 1.79 -7.77
C CYS A 554 11.33 1.14 -9.13
N PHE A 555 11.54 1.88 -10.23
CA PHE A 555 11.38 1.34 -11.58
C PHE A 555 12.37 0.21 -11.87
N ASP A 556 13.66 0.43 -11.59
CA ASP A 556 14.70 -0.57 -11.83
C ASP A 556 14.46 -1.83 -11.00
N LEU A 557 14.38 -1.69 -9.66
CA LEU A 557 14.22 -2.82 -8.75
C LEU A 557 12.90 -3.56 -8.95
N GLY A 558 11.80 -2.85 -9.21
CA GLY A 558 10.50 -3.46 -9.47
C GLY A 558 10.50 -4.33 -10.75
N MET A 559 11.32 -3.98 -11.74
CA MET A 559 11.49 -4.77 -12.97
C MET A 559 12.59 -5.83 -12.84
N SER A 560 13.61 -5.62 -12.02
CA SER A 560 14.66 -6.61 -11.73
C SER A 560 14.19 -7.73 -10.82
N GLN A 561 13.24 -7.46 -9.91
CA GLN A 561 12.77 -8.37 -8.87
C GLN A 561 11.22 -8.44 -8.87
N PRO A 562 10.60 -8.85 -10.01
CA PRO A 562 9.16 -8.74 -10.22
C PRO A 562 8.31 -9.61 -9.27
N ASP A 563 8.94 -10.57 -8.59
CA ASP A 563 8.30 -11.55 -7.72
C ASP A 563 8.39 -11.20 -6.23
N TRP A 564 8.94 -10.03 -5.88
CA TRP A 564 9.05 -9.54 -4.50
C TRP A 564 7.89 -8.65 -4.07
N PHE A 565 7.27 -7.94 -5.00
CA PHE A 565 6.35 -6.83 -4.69
C PHE A 565 4.93 -7.12 -5.17
N ALA A 566 3.95 -6.71 -4.36
CA ALA A 566 2.55 -6.62 -4.74
C ALA A 566 2.32 -5.48 -5.74
N GLY A 567 2.97 -4.34 -5.49
CA GLY A 567 2.92 -3.20 -6.39
C GLY A 567 3.99 -2.14 -6.11
N ILE A 568 4.21 -1.28 -7.10
CA ILE A 568 5.26 -0.26 -7.13
C ILE A 568 4.65 1.14 -7.29
N VAL A 569 5.11 2.11 -6.50
CA VAL A 569 4.62 3.50 -6.47
C VAL A 569 5.77 4.51 -6.66
N PRO A 570 6.23 4.71 -7.90
CA PRO A 570 7.22 5.73 -8.20
C PRO A 570 6.56 7.11 -8.32
N ILE A 571 7.02 8.06 -7.51
CA ILE A 571 6.56 9.46 -7.52
C ILE A 571 7.70 10.31 -8.11
N THR A 572 7.42 11.03 -9.20
CA THR A 572 8.40 11.85 -9.94
C THR A 572 9.66 11.09 -10.40
N GLY A 573 9.54 9.79 -10.68
CA GLY A 573 10.62 8.94 -11.18
C GLY A 573 10.72 8.86 -12.70
N GLN A 574 11.92 8.57 -13.20
CA GLN A 574 12.23 8.35 -14.61
C GLN A 574 12.40 6.87 -14.93
N CYS A 575 11.36 6.27 -15.51
CA CYS A 575 11.37 4.94 -16.10
C CYS A 575 12.08 4.99 -17.47
N SER A 576 13.41 5.02 -17.47
CA SER A 576 14.22 5.10 -18.69
C SER A 576 15.43 4.16 -18.64
N ARG A 577 16.23 4.17 -19.71
CA ARG A 577 17.47 3.40 -19.85
C ARG A 577 17.26 1.89 -19.65
N ILE A 578 17.58 1.33 -18.49
CA ILE A 578 17.48 -0.11 -18.22
C ILE A 578 16.04 -0.61 -18.33
N CYS A 579 15.08 0.24 -17.93
CA CYS A 579 13.65 -0.07 -18.00
C CYS A 579 13.18 -0.39 -19.44
N ASN A 580 13.85 0.15 -20.46
CA ASN A 580 13.53 -0.15 -21.86
C ASN A 580 13.82 -1.60 -22.26
N TYR A 581 14.61 -2.32 -21.47
CA TYR A 581 14.98 -3.71 -21.72
C TYR A 581 14.31 -4.69 -20.76
N TYR A 582 13.68 -4.19 -19.69
CA TYR A 582 13.02 -4.99 -18.65
C TYR A 582 11.50 -4.77 -18.60
N ASP A 583 10.94 -4.06 -19.58
CA ASP A 583 9.51 -3.75 -19.66
C ASP A 583 8.61 -4.99 -19.81
N GLU A 584 9.20 -6.18 -20.03
CA GLU A 584 8.51 -7.48 -20.05
C GLU A 584 8.63 -8.26 -18.73
N ASN A 585 9.52 -7.89 -17.82
CA ASN A 585 9.84 -8.70 -16.63
C ASN A 585 8.71 -8.78 -15.61
N ALA A 586 7.86 -7.75 -15.54
CA ALA A 586 6.90 -7.55 -14.47
C ALA A 586 5.43 -7.62 -14.95
N PRO A 587 4.98 -8.68 -15.63
CA PRO A 587 3.62 -8.78 -16.20
C PRO A 587 2.53 -8.86 -15.13
N HIS A 588 2.88 -9.30 -13.92
CA HIS A 588 1.95 -9.48 -12.80
C HIS A 588 2.16 -8.48 -11.65
N THR A 589 3.09 -7.53 -11.80
CA THR A 589 3.31 -6.47 -10.82
C THR A 589 2.44 -5.28 -11.18
N SER A 590 1.75 -4.71 -10.18
CA SER A 590 0.89 -3.54 -10.38
C SER A 590 1.65 -2.24 -10.15
N TRP A 591 1.36 -1.18 -10.91
CA TRP A 591 2.09 0.09 -10.89
C TRP A 591 1.16 1.29 -10.70
N TYR A 592 1.43 2.12 -9.69
CA TYR A 592 0.75 3.41 -9.48
C TYR A 592 1.76 4.55 -9.59
N ILE A 593 1.85 5.15 -10.77
CA ILE A 593 2.91 6.10 -11.12
C ILE A 593 2.36 7.52 -10.98
N VAL A 594 3.08 8.40 -10.27
CA VAL A 594 2.67 9.78 -10.04
C VAL A 594 3.69 10.74 -10.63
N SER A 595 3.26 11.72 -11.41
CA SER A 595 4.13 12.70 -12.06
C SER A 595 3.45 14.06 -12.19
N GLY A 596 4.23 15.10 -12.45
CA GLY A 596 3.73 16.42 -12.82
C GLY A 596 4.04 16.73 -14.28
N GLU A 597 3.08 17.32 -15.00
CA GLU A 597 3.19 17.62 -16.44
C GLU A 597 4.43 18.45 -16.79
N ARG A 598 4.89 19.32 -15.87
CA ARG A 598 6.05 20.21 -16.06
C ARG A 598 7.30 19.71 -15.32
N ASP A 599 7.31 18.50 -14.79
CA ASP A 599 8.51 17.88 -14.19
C ASP A 599 9.42 17.29 -15.27
N ARG A 600 10.66 17.81 -15.41
CA ARG A 600 11.84 17.21 -16.10
C ARG A 600 11.59 16.35 -17.36
N ASN A 601 10.55 16.65 -18.13
CA ASN A 601 10.07 15.84 -19.27
C ASN A 601 9.72 14.37 -18.90
N THR A 602 9.30 14.12 -17.65
CA THR A 602 9.11 12.78 -17.09
C THR A 602 8.07 11.95 -17.85
N LEU A 603 6.98 12.56 -18.31
CA LEU A 603 5.96 11.87 -19.13
C LEU A 603 6.56 11.26 -20.41
N ASP A 604 7.26 12.06 -21.20
CA ASP A 604 7.83 11.60 -22.47
C ASP A 604 9.05 10.69 -22.25
N ALA A 605 9.83 10.90 -21.18
CA ALA A 605 10.93 10.02 -20.80
C ALA A 605 10.43 8.60 -20.45
N ASN A 606 9.27 8.52 -19.79
CA ASN A 606 8.68 7.25 -19.35
C ASN A 606 7.78 6.62 -20.42
N ALA A 607 7.41 7.36 -21.46
CA ALA A 607 6.43 6.94 -22.46
C ALA A 607 6.79 5.64 -23.16
N ILE A 608 8.06 5.41 -23.51
CA ILE A 608 8.48 4.21 -24.26
C ILE A 608 8.18 2.92 -23.47
N PRO A 609 8.79 2.69 -22.30
CA PRO A 609 8.58 1.44 -21.57
C PRO A 609 7.14 1.33 -21.05
N LEU A 610 6.54 2.43 -20.58
CA LEU A 610 5.17 2.37 -20.03
C LEU A 610 4.11 2.09 -21.08
N ASN A 611 4.19 2.69 -22.29
CA ASN A 611 3.26 2.32 -23.36
C ASN A 611 3.43 0.85 -23.76
N SER A 612 4.66 0.36 -23.78
CA SER A 612 4.99 -1.04 -24.07
C SER A 612 4.34 -1.98 -23.05
N MET A 613 4.60 -1.78 -21.75
CA MET A 613 3.97 -2.51 -20.64
C MET A 613 2.44 -2.49 -20.72
N MET A 614 1.85 -1.30 -20.84
CA MET A 614 0.39 -1.15 -20.89
C MET A 614 -0.23 -1.88 -22.08
N SER A 615 0.41 -1.85 -23.25
CA SER A 615 -0.09 -2.53 -24.46
C SER A 615 -0.11 -4.06 -24.32
N ARG A 616 0.87 -4.62 -23.59
CA ARG A 616 0.97 -6.03 -23.23
C ARG A 616 -0.01 -6.43 -22.12
N GLY A 617 -0.62 -5.47 -21.43
CA GLY A 617 -1.67 -5.69 -20.43
C GLY A 617 -1.18 -5.70 -18.98
N HIS A 618 0.00 -5.14 -18.70
CA HIS A 618 0.45 -4.92 -17.33
C HIS A 618 -0.52 -3.96 -16.61
N ASP A 619 -0.70 -4.12 -15.29
CA ASP A 619 -1.54 -3.21 -14.51
C ASP A 619 -0.77 -1.92 -14.18
N VAL A 620 -1.07 -0.85 -14.91
CA VAL A 620 -0.44 0.46 -14.75
C VAL A 620 -1.50 1.55 -14.70
N ILE A 621 -1.44 2.35 -13.63
CA ILE A 621 -2.16 3.63 -13.48
C ILE A 621 -1.10 4.73 -13.52
N TYR A 622 -1.19 5.65 -14.49
CA TYR A 622 -0.33 6.82 -14.55
C TYR A 622 -1.14 8.08 -14.20
N CYS A 623 -0.86 8.66 -13.04
CA CYS A 623 -1.42 9.91 -12.54
C CYS A 623 -0.50 11.08 -12.91
N ASP A 624 -1.01 11.98 -13.75
CA ASP A 624 -0.29 13.17 -14.20
C ASP A 624 -0.96 14.45 -13.70
N TYR A 625 -0.27 15.20 -12.86
CA TYR A 625 -0.75 16.47 -12.33
C TYR A 625 -0.60 17.61 -13.33
N LYS A 626 -1.73 18.26 -13.64
CA LYS A 626 -1.83 19.25 -14.71
C LYS A 626 -1.05 20.51 -14.36
N ALA A 627 -0.15 20.91 -15.25
CA ALA A 627 0.72 22.08 -15.10
C ALA A 627 1.55 22.16 -13.80
N ARG A 628 1.73 21.04 -13.07
CA ARG A 628 2.53 20.94 -11.84
C ARG A 628 3.93 20.41 -12.13
N GLY A 629 4.86 20.62 -11.20
CA GLY A 629 6.28 20.33 -11.39
C GLY A 629 6.81 19.14 -10.60
N TYR A 630 8.10 19.19 -10.27
CA TYR A 630 8.74 18.26 -9.34
C TYR A 630 8.28 18.54 -7.90
N GLU A 631 7.31 17.75 -7.43
CA GLU A 631 6.65 17.89 -6.13
C GLU A 631 6.48 16.53 -5.44
N SER A 632 6.08 16.53 -4.17
CA SER A 632 5.82 15.30 -3.43
C SER A 632 4.42 14.75 -3.62
N PHE A 633 3.44 15.56 -4.06
CA PHE A 633 2.07 15.12 -4.31
C PHE A 633 1.37 14.43 -3.12
N GLY A 634 1.52 14.99 -1.91
CA GLY A 634 0.89 14.47 -0.68
C GLY A 634 -0.63 14.28 -0.78
N GLU A 635 -1.30 15.02 -1.66
CA GLU A 635 -2.72 14.90 -1.93
C GLU A 635 -3.13 13.57 -2.61
N GLU A 636 -2.16 12.78 -3.10
CA GLU A 636 -2.36 11.45 -3.71
C GLU A 636 -2.40 10.29 -2.72
N GLN A 637 -1.86 10.48 -1.51
CA GLN A 637 -1.64 9.39 -0.55
C GLN A 637 -2.88 8.52 -0.32
N GLU A 638 -4.03 9.16 -0.10
CA GLU A 638 -5.29 8.46 0.16
C GLU A 638 -5.62 7.46 -0.95
N ARG A 639 -5.52 7.86 -2.22
CA ARG A 639 -5.80 7.00 -3.39
C ARG A 639 -4.74 5.91 -3.56
N ILE A 640 -3.46 6.22 -3.31
CA ILE A 640 -2.40 5.21 -3.33
C ILE A 640 -2.70 4.11 -2.31
N PHE A 641 -3.10 4.48 -1.09
CA PHE A 641 -3.44 3.50 -0.06
C PHE A 641 -4.74 2.74 -0.34
N GLU A 642 -5.71 3.35 -1.02
CA GLU A 642 -6.88 2.64 -1.54
C GLU A 642 -6.47 1.61 -2.61
N TRP A 643 -5.59 1.97 -3.53
CA TRP A 643 -5.05 1.04 -4.53
C TRP A 643 -4.25 -0.11 -3.90
N MET A 644 -3.39 0.19 -2.92
CA MET A 644 -2.63 -0.85 -2.19
C MET A 644 -3.53 -1.80 -1.41
N GLN A 645 -4.73 -1.38 -0.99
CA GLN A 645 -5.68 -2.24 -0.27
C GLN A 645 -6.12 -3.44 -1.12
N TYR A 646 -6.33 -3.23 -2.41
CA TYR A 646 -6.80 -4.24 -3.38
C TYR A 646 -5.67 -4.94 -4.14
N THR A 647 -4.43 -4.51 -3.96
CA THR A 647 -3.27 -5.03 -4.68
C THR A 647 -2.59 -6.12 -3.88
N GLN A 648 -2.27 -7.25 -4.52
CA GLN A 648 -1.55 -8.36 -3.91
C GLN A 648 -0.61 -9.02 -4.91
N ARG A 649 0.47 -9.61 -4.41
CA ARG A 649 1.40 -10.42 -5.21
C ARG A 649 0.69 -11.70 -5.69
N PRO A 650 0.87 -12.14 -6.95
CA PRO A 650 0.26 -13.37 -7.45
C PRO A 650 0.76 -14.62 -6.70
N ALA A 651 -0.16 -15.59 -6.55
CA ALA A 651 0.16 -16.91 -6.03
C ALA A 651 1.09 -17.68 -6.97
N LEU A 652 1.94 -18.58 -6.43
CA LEU A 652 2.86 -19.36 -7.26
C LEU A 652 2.15 -20.23 -8.30
N SER A 653 0.92 -20.69 -8.01
CA SER A 653 0.08 -21.45 -8.94
C SER A 653 -0.30 -20.68 -10.21
N GLU A 654 -0.29 -19.35 -10.16
CA GLU A 654 -0.58 -18.48 -11.30
C GLU A 654 0.67 -18.23 -12.16
N LEU A 655 1.86 -18.61 -11.67
CA LEU A 655 3.16 -18.36 -12.27
C LEU A 655 3.75 -19.63 -12.91
N SER A 656 2.87 -20.40 -13.57
CA SER A 656 3.25 -21.63 -14.26
C SER A 656 4.13 -21.40 -15.49
N GLU A 657 4.08 -20.20 -16.09
CA GLU A 657 4.91 -19.80 -17.22
C GLU A 657 5.32 -18.34 -17.04
N TRP A 658 6.62 -18.07 -17.17
CA TRP A 658 7.17 -16.73 -17.05
C TRP A 658 8.46 -16.60 -17.88
N GLU A 659 8.75 -15.37 -18.28
CA GLU A 659 9.97 -14.96 -18.93
C GLU A 659 10.47 -13.66 -18.27
N ALA A 660 11.78 -13.53 -18.13
CA ALA A 660 12.41 -12.32 -17.61
C ALA A 660 13.76 -12.10 -18.31
N ALA A 661 14.12 -10.85 -18.50
CA ALA A 661 15.40 -10.40 -19.04
C ALA A 661 16.28 -9.84 -17.93
N SER A 662 17.59 -10.09 -18.01
CA SER A 662 18.56 -9.46 -17.12
C SER A 662 19.80 -8.98 -17.87
N LEU A 663 20.29 -7.81 -17.48
CA LEU A 663 21.53 -7.16 -17.89
C LEU A 663 22.64 -7.32 -16.85
N ARG A 664 22.37 -7.95 -15.70
CA ARG A 664 23.30 -8.01 -14.55
C ARG A 664 23.47 -9.44 -14.04
N SER A 665 24.69 -9.84 -13.73
CA SER A 665 24.95 -11.17 -13.14
C SER A 665 24.47 -11.32 -11.70
N SER A 666 24.23 -10.21 -10.99
CA SER A 666 23.64 -10.22 -9.64
C SER A 666 22.16 -10.64 -9.64
N GLU A 667 21.45 -10.47 -10.76
CA GLU A 667 20.04 -10.82 -10.92
C GLU A 667 19.93 -12.28 -11.38
N ASN A 668 20.19 -13.20 -10.45
CA ASN A 668 20.32 -14.62 -10.75
C ASN A 668 19.09 -15.45 -10.41
N GLN A 669 18.05 -14.87 -9.81
CA GLN A 669 16.86 -15.57 -9.35
C GLN A 669 15.60 -14.86 -9.84
N PHE A 670 14.71 -15.65 -10.43
CA PHE A 670 13.38 -15.21 -10.83
C PHE A 670 12.38 -16.29 -10.43
N TYR A 671 11.38 -15.89 -9.63
CA TYR A 671 10.33 -16.80 -9.16
C TYR A 671 10.91 -18.05 -8.49
N TRP A 672 10.64 -19.24 -9.05
CA TRP A 672 11.04 -20.54 -8.53
C TRP A 672 12.33 -21.09 -9.17
N VAL A 673 13.07 -20.29 -9.95
CA VAL A 673 14.34 -20.68 -10.59
C VAL A 673 15.47 -19.72 -10.20
N GLN A 674 16.59 -20.30 -9.78
CA GLN A 674 17.84 -19.57 -9.55
C GLN A 674 18.95 -20.14 -10.44
N ALA A 675 19.59 -19.30 -11.24
CA ALA A 675 20.72 -19.67 -12.07
C ALA A 675 22.00 -19.87 -11.26
N ARG A 676 22.81 -20.87 -11.65
CA ARG A 676 24.07 -21.21 -10.97
C ARG A 676 25.27 -21.19 -11.90
N GLY A 677 26.34 -20.56 -11.43
CA GLY A 677 27.59 -20.43 -12.19
C GLY A 677 27.42 -19.54 -13.42
N MET A 678 26.67 -18.43 -13.26
CA MET A 678 26.67 -17.36 -14.26
C MET A 678 28.06 -16.74 -14.35
N LYS A 679 28.47 -16.41 -15.56
CA LYS A 679 29.77 -15.79 -15.83
C LYS A 679 29.56 -14.32 -16.12
N ASP A 680 30.31 -13.45 -15.44
CA ASP A 680 30.19 -12.00 -15.60
C ASP A 680 30.45 -11.58 -17.06
N GLU A 681 31.31 -12.29 -17.80
CA GLU A 681 31.60 -11.97 -19.21
C GLU A 681 30.40 -12.18 -20.15
N LEU A 682 29.32 -12.83 -19.70
CA LEU A 682 28.09 -12.94 -20.47
C LEU A 682 27.31 -11.62 -20.47
N PHE A 683 27.49 -10.80 -19.44
CA PHE A 683 26.76 -9.57 -19.21
C PHE A 683 27.59 -8.37 -19.69
N PRO A 684 26.94 -7.25 -20.10
CA PRO A 684 27.67 -6.06 -20.53
C PRO A 684 28.41 -5.40 -19.35
N GLU A 685 29.67 -5.03 -19.55
CA GLU A 685 30.42 -4.19 -18.58
C GLU A 685 29.79 -2.80 -18.42
N ASP A 686 29.22 -2.26 -19.51
CA ASP A 686 28.50 -1.00 -19.52
C ASP A 686 27.06 -1.21 -20.05
N ILE A 687 26.11 -1.25 -19.11
CA ILE A 687 24.68 -1.40 -19.38
C ILE A 687 24.10 -0.20 -20.15
N TRP A 688 24.78 0.95 -20.17
CA TRP A 688 24.29 2.17 -20.80
C TRP A 688 24.63 2.23 -22.29
N SER A 689 25.85 1.86 -22.67
CA SER A 689 26.33 2.03 -24.04
C SER A 689 26.08 0.82 -24.95
N SER A 690 25.97 -0.39 -24.41
CA SER A 690 25.82 -1.61 -25.22
C SER A 690 25.03 -2.71 -24.49
N PRO A 691 23.76 -2.46 -24.14
CA PRO A 691 22.93 -3.42 -23.41
C PRO A 691 22.70 -4.69 -24.23
N ARG A 692 22.86 -5.84 -23.57
CA ARG A 692 22.64 -7.18 -24.14
C ARG A 692 21.93 -8.07 -23.10
N PRO A 693 20.60 -7.94 -22.96
CA PRO A 693 19.87 -8.70 -21.96
C PRO A 693 19.96 -10.21 -22.22
N LYS A 694 19.97 -10.98 -21.14
CA LYS A 694 19.91 -12.44 -21.11
C LYS A 694 18.53 -12.87 -20.64
N VAL A 695 17.96 -13.82 -21.36
CA VAL A 695 16.61 -14.31 -21.10
C VAL A 695 16.65 -15.49 -20.14
N PHE A 696 15.79 -15.42 -19.14
CA PHE A 696 15.43 -16.46 -18.19
C PHE A 696 13.98 -16.84 -18.47
N SER A 697 13.68 -18.14 -18.42
CA SER A 697 12.28 -18.57 -18.51
C SER A 697 12.05 -19.83 -17.69
N GLY A 698 10.89 -19.90 -17.05
CA GLY A 698 10.39 -21.08 -16.37
C GLY A 698 9.01 -21.43 -16.90
N ARG A 699 8.78 -22.72 -17.17
CA ARG A 699 7.46 -23.22 -17.55
C ARG A 699 7.19 -24.59 -16.96
N VAL A 700 6.04 -24.76 -16.32
CA VAL A 700 5.50 -26.05 -15.88
C VAL A 700 4.40 -26.48 -16.84
N SER A 701 4.55 -27.65 -17.45
CA SER A 701 3.52 -28.21 -18.32
C SER A 701 2.39 -28.87 -17.50
N PRO A 702 1.17 -29.00 -18.06
CA PRO A 702 0.09 -29.75 -17.41
C PRO A 702 0.44 -31.20 -17.05
N GLY A 703 1.46 -31.78 -17.70
CA GLY A 703 1.97 -33.13 -17.41
C GLY A 703 3.12 -33.16 -16.40
N GLY A 704 3.37 -32.09 -15.65
CA GLY A 704 4.40 -32.03 -14.60
C GLY A 704 5.84 -31.93 -15.11
N THR A 705 6.05 -31.66 -16.41
CA THR A 705 7.39 -31.42 -16.96
C THR A 705 7.77 -29.95 -16.78
N ILE A 706 8.94 -29.69 -16.22
CA ILE A 706 9.46 -28.35 -15.96
C ILE A 706 10.53 -28.00 -17.00
N TYR A 707 10.33 -26.89 -17.68
CA TYR A 707 11.28 -26.32 -18.64
C TYR A 707 11.94 -25.10 -18.01
N VAL A 708 13.27 -25.09 -18.02
CA VAL A 708 14.09 -24.02 -17.48
C VAL A 708 15.07 -23.57 -18.55
N ASN A 709 15.11 -22.26 -18.81
CA ASN A 709 16.16 -21.65 -19.64
C ASN A 709 16.86 -20.59 -18.81
N VAL A 710 18.17 -20.71 -18.62
CA VAL A 710 19.01 -19.77 -17.89
C VAL A 710 20.36 -19.57 -18.59
N PRO A 711 20.95 -18.36 -18.53
CA PRO A 711 22.27 -18.05 -19.10
C PRO A 711 23.41 -18.58 -18.20
N ALA A 712 23.32 -19.83 -17.77
CA ALA A 712 24.22 -20.43 -16.78
C ALA A 712 24.52 -21.91 -17.07
N HIS A 713 25.49 -22.48 -16.37
CA HIS A 713 25.86 -23.89 -16.53
C HIS A 713 24.91 -24.84 -15.79
N GLY A 714 24.30 -24.38 -14.69
CA GLY A 714 23.32 -25.11 -13.89
C GLY A 714 22.22 -24.20 -13.35
N ALA A 715 21.25 -24.79 -12.67
CA ALA A 715 20.17 -24.08 -12.01
C ALA A 715 19.72 -24.79 -10.72
N THR A 716 19.10 -24.02 -9.84
CA THR A 716 18.34 -24.51 -8.69
C THR A 716 16.87 -24.27 -8.98
N VAL A 717 16.06 -25.33 -8.88
CA VAL A 717 14.60 -25.29 -9.03
C VAL A 717 13.97 -25.50 -7.67
N TRP A 718 13.22 -24.50 -7.21
CA TRP A 718 12.49 -24.53 -5.94
C TRP A 718 11.05 -24.96 -6.20
N LEU A 719 10.53 -25.93 -5.44
CA LEU A 719 9.23 -26.54 -5.72
C LEU A 719 8.32 -26.46 -4.50
N SER A 720 7.11 -25.96 -4.71
CA SER A 720 5.99 -26.06 -3.77
C SER A 720 4.88 -26.93 -4.38
N PRO A 721 3.92 -27.40 -3.57
CA PRO A 721 2.71 -28.06 -4.07
C PRO A 721 1.91 -27.24 -5.08
N ASP A 722 2.04 -25.90 -5.06
CA ASP A 722 1.37 -25.00 -6.01
C ASP A 722 2.00 -25.06 -7.41
N VAL A 723 3.28 -25.47 -7.48
CA VAL A 723 4.05 -25.55 -8.72
C VAL A 723 4.02 -26.97 -9.28
N LEU A 724 4.07 -27.99 -8.42
CA LEU A 724 4.15 -29.40 -8.83
C LEU A 724 3.42 -30.33 -7.86
N ASP A 725 2.62 -31.24 -8.41
CA ASP A 725 2.08 -32.39 -7.67
C ASP A 725 3.18 -33.43 -7.40
N PHE A 726 3.63 -33.51 -6.14
CA PHE A 726 4.69 -34.43 -5.71
C PHE A 726 4.33 -35.92 -5.82
N SER A 727 3.06 -36.26 -6.05
CA SER A 727 2.65 -37.66 -6.32
C SER A 727 3.01 -38.11 -7.74
N GLN A 728 3.40 -37.18 -8.61
CA GLN A 728 3.75 -37.43 -10.00
C GLN A 728 5.26 -37.44 -10.22
N ARG A 729 5.69 -38.15 -11.26
CA ARG A 729 7.11 -38.18 -11.64
C ARG A 729 7.47 -36.87 -12.33
N CYS A 730 8.46 -36.17 -11.81
CA CYS A 730 8.95 -34.90 -12.37
C CYS A 730 10.02 -35.14 -13.43
N GLU A 731 9.97 -34.38 -14.52
CA GLU A 731 11.05 -34.28 -15.50
C GLU A 731 11.44 -32.80 -15.65
N ILE A 732 12.72 -32.49 -15.45
CA ILE A 732 13.24 -31.12 -15.61
C ILE A 732 14.16 -31.07 -16.83
N ARG A 733 13.90 -30.15 -17.74
CA ARG A 733 14.68 -29.90 -18.95
C ARG A 733 15.30 -28.51 -18.89
N MET A 734 16.63 -28.45 -19.01
CA MET A 734 17.39 -27.21 -18.97
C MET A 734 17.99 -26.87 -20.33
N ASN A 735 17.87 -25.61 -20.76
CA ASN A 735 18.53 -25.02 -21.94
C ASN A 735 18.35 -25.85 -23.21
N SER A 736 17.15 -26.41 -23.42
CA SER A 736 16.77 -27.25 -24.56
C SER A 736 17.68 -28.47 -24.82
N ARG A 737 18.37 -28.98 -23.78
CA ARG A 737 19.20 -30.18 -23.90
C ARG A 737 18.34 -31.41 -24.22
N SER A 738 18.90 -32.34 -25.02
CA SER A 738 18.18 -33.53 -25.49
C SER A 738 17.87 -34.56 -24.40
N ARG A 739 18.65 -34.58 -23.31
CA ARG A 739 18.40 -35.40 -22.12
C ARG A 739 17.87 -34.53 -20.98
N PRO A 740 16.90 -35.01 -20.20
CA PRO A 740 16.45 -34.29 -19.02
C PRO A 740 17.59 -34.19 -18.00
N ALA A 741 17.67 -33.04 -17.33
CA ALA A 741 18.66 -32.82 -16.27
C ALA A 741 18.26 -33.54 -14.97
N TYR A 742 16.95 -33.75 -14.78
CA TYR A 742 16.39 -34.52 -13.66
C TYR A 742 15.17 -35.34 -14.13
N ARG A 743 15.02 -36.58 -13.64
CA ARG A 743 13.85 -37.42 -13.93
C ARG A 743 13.55 -38.46 -12.83
N ASP A 744 12.88 -38.03 -11.77
CA ASP A 744 12.46 -38.91 -10.67
C ASP A 744 11.23 -38.36 -9.91
N PHE A 745 10.76 -39.10 -8.91
CA PHE A 745 9.82 -38.58 -7.93
C PHE A 745 10.53 -37.62 -6.97
N VAL A 746 9.97 -36.43 -6.83
CA VAL A 746 10.51 -35.40 -5.94
C VAL A 746 10.03 -35.69 -4.52
N LYS A 747 10.97 -35.79 -3.58
CA LYS A 747 10.65 -36.01 -2.16
C LYS A 747 10.66 -34.68 -1.42
N PRO A 748 9.54 -34.29 -0.79
CA PRO A 748 9.52 -33.14 0.11
C PRO A 748 10.53 -33.29 1.26
N SER A 749 11.08 -32.17 1.71
CA SER A 749 12.16 -32.09 2.69
C SER A 749 11.88 -30.98 3.71
N ILE A 750 11.71 -31.38 4.98
CA ILE A 750 11.56 -30.45 6.10
C ILE A 750 12.75 -29.49 6.17
N ARG A 751 13.97 -30.01 5.97
CA ARG A 751 15.19 -29.20 5.91
C ARG A 751 15.08 -28.09 4.88
N THR A 752 14.71 -28.44 3.65
CA THR A 752 14.62 -27.47 2.56
C THR A 752 13.58 -26.39 2.84
N MET A 753 12.43 -26.78 3.40
CA MET A 753 11.39 -25.84 3.80
C MET A 753 11.87 -24.87 4.87
N LEU A 754 12.51 -25.38 5.93
CA LEU A 754 12.96 -24.54 7.05
C LEU A 754 14.16 -23.65 6.68
N GLU A 755 15.11 -24.17 5.90
CA GLU A 755 16.23 -23.37 5.38
C GLU A 755 15.73 -22.25 4.45
N GLY A 756 14.84 -22.58 3.51
CA GLY A 756 14.24 -21.59 2.63
C GLY A 756 13.42 -20.53 3.39
N PHE A 757 12.64 -20.96 4.38
CA PHE A 757 11.88 -20.03 5.22
C PHE A 757 12.80 -19.14 6.09
N ARG A 758 13.89 -19.68 6.64
CA ARG A 758 14.89 -18.91 7.40
C ARG A 758 15.58 -17.86 6.56
N GLU A 759 15.90 -18.19 5.31
CA GLU A 759 16.58 -17.29 4.37
C GLU A 759 15.68 -16.11 4.00
N HIS A 760 14.45 -16.39 3.55
CA HIS A 760 13.57 -15.40 2.93
C HIS A 760 12.51 -14.81 3.87
N GLY A 761 12.11 -15.53 4.93
CA GLY A 761 10.99 -15.12 5.80
C GLY A 761 9.62 -15.12 5.10
N ASP A 762 9.46 -15.85 3.98
CA ASP A 762 8.24 -15.88 3.18
C ASP A 762 7.26 -16.97 3.63
N THR A 763 6.25 -16.59 4.42
CA THR A 763 5.20 -17.54 4.84
C THR A 763 4.21 -17.88 3.72
N LYS A 764 4.23 -17.16 2.60
CA LYS A 764 3.32 -17.33 1.45
C LYS A 764 3.94 -18.18 0.35
N ARG A 765 5.28 -18.27 0.30
CA ARG A 765 6.05 -19.07 -0.65
C ARG A 765 6.97 -20.05 0.07
N LEU A 766 6.38 -21.11 0.60
CA LEU A 766 7.12 -22.20 1.25
C LEU A 766 7.49 -23.28 0.22
N TYR A 767 8.79 -23.45 -0.01
CA TYR A 767 9.30 -24.48 -0.90
C TYR A 767 9.54 -25.80 -0.15
N TRP A 768 8.93 -26.87 -0.64
CA TRP A 768 9.00 -28.20 -0.03
C TRP A 768 10.18 -29.00 -0.55
N ALA A 769 10.68 -28.68 -1.74
CA ALA A 769 11.83 -29.35 -2.34
C ALA A 769 12.69 -28.37 -3.14
N ARG A 770 13.97 -28.73 -3.29
CA ARG A 770 14.96 -28.00 -4.07
C ARG A 770 15.73 -29.00 -4.92
N ILE A 771 15.86 -28.74 -6.21
CA ILE A 771 16.57 -29.61 -7.15
C ILE A 771 17.67 -28.82 -7.82
N GLU A 772 18.90 -29.32 -7.75
CA GLU A 772 20.08 -28.74 -8.40
C GLU A 772 20.36 -29.53 -9.69
N ILE A 773 20.43 -28.83 -10.83
CA ILE A 773 20.53 -29.39 -12.19
C ILE A 773 21.68 -28.81 -13.02
#